data_AF-W9HCV5-F1
#
_entry.id   AF-W9HCV5-F1
#
_cell.length_a   1.000
_cell.length_b   1.000
_cell.length_c   1.000
_cell.angle_alpha   90.00
_cell.angle_beta   90.00
_cell.angle_gamma   90.00
#
_symmetry.space_group_name_H-M   'P 1'
#
loop_
_entity.id
_entity.type
_entity.pdbx_description
1 polymer ?
#
loop_
_entity_poly.entity_id
_entity_poly.type
_entity_poly.pdbx_seq_one_letter_code
_entity_poly.pdbx_strand_id
1 'polypeptide(L)'
;MTIFCDDVDAMADLAKLDQVSVEALDAIKTLGVKRAKFEAYARAAARGAFLYLDADIVVLDDISELAGVDRIAVCPDDLSGCQGIQNKRFPWRGNPALERTSYFNSGVIAVPAGKAALFADIHQASLDEECWQAHIEPGVLYDNHFLVARLLLRDEPLFELDAEIYNWQGLRDNDFTPVVERRGKRLVNRANPAKWLKIAHFAGVAEPDDFLFAIDPAIGSAIAQAATEPARSSVESPLVMLLAGLAPHFDEPLPDPHTSVLARHLIAELRELTRTGLAKPYEGRGSYLLDRTAMLSLAYSVPTSKVRWNGLQCGGAYLTGPEYAFIEDIVQRHGIRTVIEIGAGETSILFKRLGVDALSIDATEGPWLWRAQEAGCRAMRIGFDTSERLFDGEALERAIGGFSREVDLVFVDSPVGTLNRAGVLDQILSHVSTKRVLFHDAMRDGVNLFRHMNRYGLSVAGMLESDRGMVLCSTGGEIAAVPNGHPADIIIDQPDFRLTTTDLMIAVAPGQSFEIAVELVNQSPRTLSSDFVHPVMLSYHWLNADGTIHLFDAPRTRLPFDLRRGGRASIPMTIVAPTQSSMFRLEIDMVQEGVAWLGERHPAGKCQVKCLVDPNAASAAQGRLPHFVESEFADLWSRFRDRTMVPWSVLYSAYRAARHVAEAGIPGDIVECGVWRGGCAAVMAEALALAGVTDRRVLLFDTFAGMTEPDERDWMVGAPEKQAAPIYRARRQEGFTDWAFATRDEAVATLRETSYPFHNFVLIKGAVEETIPTKVPDLGDIAVLRLDTDFHQSTKHELEHFYPRLVSGGVLICDDYGWWNGARLAFDEYMADNKLRLLLSIDPYSGAALAIKP
;
A
#
# COMPACT_ATOMS: atom_id res chain seq x y z
N MET A 1 32.15 27.32 -1.38
CA MET A 1 30.80 27.96 -1.53
C MET A 1 30.39 28.49 -0.18
N THR A 2 29.82 29.68 -0.11
CA THR A 2 29.31 30.32 1.10
C THR A 2 27.81 30.58 0.94
N ILE A 3 27.02 30.03 1.86
CA ILE A 3 25.58 30.23 1.95
C ILE A 3 25.35 31.20 3.10
N PHE A 4 24.65 32.30 2.85
CA PHE A 4 24.23 33.22 3.89
C PHE A 4 22.77 32.96 4.26
N CYS A 5 22.49 32.71 5.53
CA CYS A 5 21.16 32.39 6.04
C CYS A 5 20.92 33.08 7.38
N ASP A 6 19.66 33.18 7.78
CA ASP A 6 19.26 33.81 9.04
C ASP A 6 19.11 32.78 10.20
N ASP A 7 19.09 31.49 9.85
CA ASP A 7 19.18 30.31 10.71
C ASP A 7 20.25 29.33 10.18
N VAL A 8 21.43 29.35 10.82
CA VAL A 8 22.57 28.48 10.47
C VAL A 8 22.32 27.04 10.89
N ASP A 9 21.56 26.81 11.97
CA ASP A 9 21.31 25.47 12.51
C ASP A 9 20.41 24.67 11.56
N ALA A 10 19.45 25.33 10.91
CA ALA A 10 18.62 24.75 9.84
C ALA A 10 19.44 24.26 8.63
N MET A 11 20.65 24.81 8.44
CA MET A 11 21.57 24.52 7.34
C MET A 11 22.80 23.71 7.80
N ALA A 12 22.81 23.22 9.04
CA ALA A 12 23.95 22.53 9.65
C ALA A 12 24.41 21.29 8.87
N ASP A 13 23.50 20.61 8.18
CA ASP A 13 23.86 19.46 7.33
C ASP A 13 24.62 19.86 6.06
N LEU A 14 24.37 21.06 5.53
CA LEU A 14 25.12 21.59 4.39
C LEU A 14 26.52 22.05 4.82
N ALA A 15 26.64 22.58 6.03
CA ALA A 15 27.93 22.97 6.62
C ALA A 15 28.87 21.77 6.88
N LYS A 16 28.35 20.53 6.87
CA LYS A 16 29.14 19.30 6.97
C LYS A 16 29.84 18.92 5.66
N LEU A 17 29.50 19.58 4.55
CA LEU A 17 30.20 19.40 3.28
C LEU A 17 31.50 20.20 3.33
N ASP A 18 32.64 19.53 3.14
CA ASP A 18 33.99 20.11 3.28
C ASP A 18 34.26 21.37 2.41
N GLN A 19 33.39 21.66 1.44
CA GLN A 19 33.52 22.76 0.47
C GLN A 19 32.44 23.84 0.61
N VAL A 20 31.61 23.77 1.66
CA VAL A 20 30.50 24.68 1.93
C VAL A 20 30.64 25.33 3.30
N SER A 21 30.71 26.66 3.32
CA SER A 21 30.53 27.46 4.53
C SER A 21 29.10 27.97 4.61
N VAL A 22 28.53 27.95 5.81
CA VAL A 22 27.21 28.50 6.09
C VAL A 22 27.39 29.61 7.12
N GLU A 23 26.82 30.78 6.85
CA GLU A 23 27.06 31.99 7.63
C GLU A 23 25.79 32.75 7.95
N ALA A 24 25.72 33.25 9.18
CA ALA A 24 24.60 34.05 9.63
C ALA A 24 24.56 35.43 8.93
N LEU A 25 23.37 35.80 8.45
CA LEU A 25 23.09 37.11 7.87
C LEU A 25 21.79 37.68 8.45
N ASP A 26 21.90 38.29 9.63
CA ASP A 26 20.75 38.81 10.38
C ASP A 26 19.95 39.88 9.63
N ALA A 27 20.54 40.59 8.67
CA ALA A 27 19.84 41.55 7.84
C ALA A 27 18.70 40.93 7.01
N ILE A 28 18.70 39.61 6.80
CA ILE A 28 17.56 38.89 6.19
C ILE A 28 16.30 39.10 7.03
N LYS A 29 16.41 39.05 8.37
CA LYS A 29 15.28 39.18 9.30
C LYS A 29 14.67 40.59 9.30
N THR A 30 15.43 41.60 8.90
CA THR A 30 15.02 43.01 8.98
C THR A 30 14.76 43.66 7.62
N LEU A 31 15.44 43.22 6.56
CA LEU A 31 15.37 43.80 5.21
C LEU A 31 14.81 42.86 4.15
N GLY A 32 14.64 41.57 4.49
CA GLY A 32 14.31 40.50 3.54
C GLY A 32 15.49 40.06 2.68
N VAL A 33 15.43 38.83 2.18
CA VAL A 33 16.51 38.14 1.45
C VAL A 33 17.04 38.95 0.25
N LYS A 34 16.14 39.53 -0.54
CA LYS A 34 16.47 40.28 -1.77
C LYS A 34 17.33 41.52 -1.55
N ARG A 35 17.16 42.19 -0.40
CA ARG A 35 17.89 43.39 -0.04
C ARG A 35 19.09 43.06 0.83
N ALA A 36 18.94 42.10 1.74
CA ALA A 36 20.02 41.58 2.58
C ALA A 36 21.19 41.00 1.77
N LYS A 37 20.94 40.47 0.55
CA LYS A 37 21.99 39.94 -0.32
C LYS A 37 23.13 40.89 -0.63
N PHE A 38 22.88 42.21 -0.63
CA PHE A 38 23.94 43.19 -0.88
C PHE A 38 24.95 43.26 0.26
N GLU A 39 24.52 42.95 1.48
CA GLU A 39 25.43 42.75 2.61
C GLU A 39 26.31 41.52 2.40
N ALA A 40 25.74 40.40 1.94
CA ALA A 40 26.52 39.20 1.60
C ALA A 40 27.54 39.47 0.50
N TYR A 41 27.17 40.21 -0.55
CA TYR A 41 28.12 40.60 -1.61
C TYR A 41 29.23 41.50 -1.06
N ALA A 42 28.93 42.44 -0.16
CA ALA A 42 29.94 43.28 0.47
C ALA A 42 30.89 42.46 1.36
N ARG A 43 30.37 41.50 2.12
CA ARG A 43 31.16 40.58 2.95
C ARG A 43 32.08 39.72 2.08
N ALA A 44 31.59 39.18 0.97
CA ALA A 44 32.39 38.38 0.04
C ALA A 44 33.45 39.22 -0.69
N ALA A 45 33.08 40.41 -1.19
CA ALA A 45 34.02 41.32 -1.86
C ALA A 45 35.18 41.74 -0.94
N ALA A 46 34.93 41.83 0.37
CA ALA A 46 35.95 42.13 1.37
C ALA A 46 36.93 40.97 1.62
N ARG A 47 36.53 39.73 1.31
CA ARG A 47 37.38 38.53 1.44
C ARG A 47 38.25 38.28 0.22
N GLY A 48 37.79 38.69 -0.97
CA GLY A 48 38.54 38.50 -2.21
C GLY A 48 37.67 38.59 -3.46
N ALA A 49 38.15 37.97 -4.53
CA ALA A 49 37.33 37.74 -5.71
C ALA A 49 36.18 36.78 -5.38
N PHE A 50 35.03 36.94 -6.02
CA PHE A 50 33.91 36.02 -5.85
C PHE A 50 33.01 35.91 -7.07
N LEU A 51 32.26 34.83 -7.15
CA LEU A 51 31.22 34.61 -8.16
C LEU A 51 29.84 34.52 -7.50
N TYR A 52 28.87 35.18 -8.11
CA TYR A 52 27.45 35.10 -7.78
C TYR A 52 26.70 34.27 -8.82
N LEU A 53 25.77 33.43 -8.36
CA LEU A 53 24.85 32.62 -9.17
C LEU A 53 23.41 32.79 -8.67
N ASP A 54 22.46 32.85 -9.60
CA ASP A 54 21.04 33.17 -9.38
C ASP A 54 20.33 32.34 -8.28
N ALA A 55 19.37 32.99 -7.59
CA ALA A 55 18.55 32.59 -6.43
C ALA A 55 19.20 32.67 -5.01
N ASP A 56 18.87 33.76 -4.30
CA ASP A 56 18.76 33.88 -2.83
C ASP A 56 20.00 33.55 -1.95
N ILE A 57 21.09 34.27 -2.26
CA ILE A 57 22.33 34.48 -1.48
C ILE A 57 23.30 33.29 -1.40
N VAL A 58 23.92 33.00 -2.54
CA VAL A 58 25.07 32.09 -2.64
C VAL A 58 26.26 32.84 -3.22
N VAL A 59 27.41 32.76 -2.53
CA VAL A 59 28.67 33.36 -2.96
C VAL A 59 29.77 32.32 -3.03
N LEU A 60 30.59 32.37 -4.07
CA LEU A 60 31.69 31.45 -4.28
C LEU A 60 33.01 32.21 -4.12
N ASP A 61 33.72 31.97 -3.02
CA ASP A 61 34.98 32.65 -2.71
C ASP A 61 36.14 32.20 -3.63
N ASP A 62 36.94 33.15 -4.11
CA ASP A 62 38.25 33.16 -4.80
C ASP A 62 38.58 32.12 -5.90
N ILE A 63 37.93 32.24 -7.07
CA ILE A 63 38.06 31.35 -8.24
C ILE A 63 39.30 31.69 -9.03
N SER A 64 40.44 31.04 -8.77
CA SER A 64 41.74 31.30 -9.42
C SER A 64 41.68 31.44 -10.96
N GLU A 65 40.75 30.76 -11.63
CA GLU A 65 40.54 30.83 -13.08
C GLU A 65 39.67 32.02 -13.55
N LEU A 66 38.86 32.62 -12.67
CA LEU A 66 38.16 33.91 -12.85
C LEU A 66 38.85 35.06 -12.09
N ALA A 67 39.79 34.76 -11.19
CA ALA A 67 40.60 35.69 -10.39
C ALA A 67 41.75 36.32 -11.19
N GLY A 68 41.90 35.94 -12.46
CA GLY A 68 42.78 36.61 -13.43
C GLY A 68 42.10 37.72 -14.23
N VAL A 69 40.79 37.94 -14.06
CA VAL A 69 40.07 39.06 -14.70
C VAL A 69 40.24 40.29 -13.80
N ASP A 70 40.74 41.40 -14.34
CA ASP A 70 40.95 42.65 -13.60
C ASP A 70 39.65 43.49 -13.44
N ARG A 71 38.54 42.99 -13.98
CA ARG A 71 37.30 43.75 -14.22
C ARG A 71 36.06 42.87 -13.95
N ILE A 72 34.92 43.50 -13.67
CA ILE A 72 33.67 42.79 -13.35
C ILE A 72 33.11 42.18 -14.64
N ALA A 73 32.81 40.88 -14.62
CA ALA A 73 32.25 40.17 -15.76
C ALA A 73 30.80 39.72 -15.48
N VAL A 74 29.92 39.90 -16.46
CA VAL A 74 28.47 39.70 -16.36
C VAL A 74 27.93 39.00 -17.61
N CYS A 75 26.84 38.26 -17.47
CA CYS A 75 26.14 37.65 -18.60
C CYS A 75 25.04 38.58 -19.16
N PRO A 76 24.87 38.72 -20.49
CA PRO A 76 23.72 39.39 -21.09
C PRO A 76 22.40 38.70 -20.75
N ASP A 77 21.29 39.44 -20.81
CA ASP A 77 19.95 38.86 -20.66
C ASP A 77 18.91 39.57 -21.53
N ASP A 78 17.80 38.87 -21.76
CA ASP A 78 16.69 39.34 -22.59
C ASP A 78 15.43 39.52 -21.73
N LEU A 79 15.04 40.77 -21.52
CA LEU A 79 13.80 41.14 -20.83
C LEU A 79 12.53 40.83 -21.66
N SER A 80 12.61 39.96 -22.67
CA SER A 80 11.50 39.60 -23.56
C SER A 80 10.28 39.06 -22.82
N GLY A 81 10.47 38.41 -21.67
CA GLY A 81 9.41 37.92 -20.80
C GLY A 81 8.71 38.97 -19.92
N CYS A 82 9.29 40.17 -19.73
CA CYS A 82 8.74 41.18 -18.82
C CYS A 82 7.72 42.09 -19.54
N GLN A 83 6.42 41.90 -19.27
CA GLN A 83 5.34 42.63 -19.96
C GLN A 83 5.18 44.10 -19.55
N GLY A 84 5.69 44.51 -18.37
CA GLY A 84 5.63 45.90 -17.89
C GLY A 84 6.73 46.84 -18.41
N ILE A 85 7.79 46.28 -19.00
CA ILE A 85 8.97 47.03 -19.44
C ILE A 85 8.82 47.37 -20.92
N GLN A 86 8.50 48.64 -21.22
CA GLN A 86 8.32 49.12 -22.60
C GLN A 86 9.61 49.06 -23.42
N ASN A 87 10.75 49.37 -22.80
CA ASN A 87 12.05 49.32 -23.45
C ASN A 87 12.94 48.27 -22.80
N LYS A 88 12.95 47.07 -23.38
CA LYS A 88 13.66 45.89 -22.86
C LYS A 88 15.19 46.01 -22.88
N ARG A 89 15.73 46.99 -23.60
CA ARG A 89 17.16 47.35 -23.51
C ARG A 89 17.46 48.36 -22.40
N PHE A 90 16.44 49.05 -21.91
CA PHE A 90 16.60 50.17 -20.99
C PHE A 90 15.43 50.19 -19.99
N PRO A 91 15.44 49.30 -18.98
CA PRO A 91 14.28 49.13 -18.10
C PRO A 91 14.04 50.30 -17.15
N TRP A 92 15.06 51.11 -16.84
CA TRP A 92 14.96 52.26 -15.93
C TRP A 92 14.51 53.53 -16.66
N ARG A 93 13.19 53.73 -16.75
CA ARG A 93 12.62 54.91 -17.44
C ARG A 93 13.00 56.21 -16.74
N GLY A 94 13.43 57.21 -17.52
CA GLY A 94 13.61 58.58 -17.03
C GLY A 94 14.95 58.87 -16.36
N ASN A 95 15.90 57.94 -16.39
CA ASN A 95 17.28 58.18 -15.95
C ASN A 95 18.27 58.06 -17.13
N PRO A 96 18.64 59.18 -17.78
CA PRO A 96 19.51 59.17 -18.96
C PRO A 96 20.88 58.54 -18.72
N ALA A 97 21.37 58.52 -17.48
CA ALA A 97 22.65 57.91 -17.14
C ALA A 97 22.64 56.37 -17.21
N LEU A 98 21.44 55.76 -17.18
CA LEU A 98 21.21 54.33 -17.31
C LEU A 98 20.84 53.92 -18.75
N GLU A 99 20.67 54.88 -19.65
CA GLU A 99 20.38 54.63 -21.07
C GLU A 99 21.65 54.20 -21.84
N ARG A 100 22.18 52.98 -21.60
CA ARG A 100 23.29 52.37 -22.37
C ARG A 100 22.86 51.23 -23.31
N THR A 101 23.57 51.06 -24.43
CA THR A 101 23.19 50.16 -25.54
C THR A 101 23.09 48.66 -25.20
N SER A 102 23.64 48.22 -24.05
CA SER A 102 23.66 46.83 -23.63
C SER A 102 23.10 46.69 -22.21
N TYR A 103 22.11 45.80 -22.06
CA TYR A 103 21.51 45.43 -20.78
C TYR A 103 22.08 44.08 -20.31
N PHE A 104 22.32 43.95 -19.01
CA PHE A 104 22.85 42.73 -18.39
C PHE A 104 21.91 42.33 -17.25
N ASN A 105 21.57 41.05 -17.11
CA ASN A 105 20.97 40.53 -15.88
C ASN A 105 22.04 39.76 -15.11
N SER A 106 22.05 39.93 -13.80
CA SER A 106 23.12 39.46 -12.94
C SER A 106 23.06 37.97 -12.62
N GLY A 107 22.33 37.14 -13.36
CA GLY A 107 22.18 35.70 -13.04
C GLY A 107 23.54 34.97 -12.87
N VAL A 108 24.61 35.51 -13.48
CA VAL A 108 26.00 35.19 -13.16
C VAL A 108 26.83 36.49 -13.11
N ILE A 109 27.54 36.76 -12.01
CA ILE A 109 28.51 37.86 -11.91
C ILE A 109 29.83 37.38 -11.31
N ALA A 110 30.94 37.61 -12.01
CA ALA A 110 32.29 37.46 -11.47
C ALA A 110 32.85 38.82 -11.03
N VAL A 111 33.28 38.91 -9.77
CA VAL A 111 33.83 40.12 -9.15
C VAL A 111 35.29 39.89 -8.76
N PRO A 112 36.25 40.73 -9.19
CA PRO A 112 37.66 40.53 -8.89
C PRO A 112 38.07 41.04 -7.50
N ALA A 113 39.20 40.52 -7.01
CA ALA A 113 39.81 40.92 -5.74
C ALA A 113 40.24 42.40 -5.83
N GLY A 114 39.50 43.28 -5.15
CA GLY A 114 39.72 44.73 -5.21
C GLY A 114 38.46 45.58 -5.35
N LYS A 115 37.28 44.97 -5.50
CA LYS A 115 35.98 45.67 -5.57
C LYS A 115 35.25 45.80 -4.22
N ALA A 116 35.94 45.51 -3.12
CA ALA A 116 35.38 45.61 -1.76
C ALA A 116 34.71 46.97 -1.48
N ALA A 117 35.40 48.08 -1.79
CA ALA A 117 34.85 49.43 -1.59
C ALA A 117 33.61 49.70 -2.45
N LEU A 118 33.59 49.21 -3.70
CA LEU A 118 32.44 49.34 -4.59
C LEU A 118 31.21 48.60 -4.04
N PHE A 119 31.37 47.36 -3.58
CA PHE A 119 30.25 46.58 -3.07
C PHE A 119 29.80 47.02 -1.66
N ALA A 120 30.71 47.57 -0.85
CA ALA A 120 30.34 48.28 0.38
C ALA A 120 29.47 49.51 0.07
N ASP A 121 29.84 50.33 -0.91
CA ASP A 121 29.04 51.47 -1.36
C ASP A 121 27.67 51.04 -1.90
N ILE A 122 27.61 49.95 -2.68
CA ILE A 122 26.36 49.40 -3.23
C ILE A 122 25.46 48.89 -2.10
N HIS A 123 26.04 48.22 -1.10
CA HIS A 123 25.30 47.80 0.09
C HIS A 123 24.74 49.01 0.83
N GLN A 124 25.54 50.05 1.12
CA GLN A 124 25.02 51.26 1.78
C GLN A 124 23.91 51.94 0.97
N ALA A 125 24.08 52.03 -0.36
CA ALA A 125 23.05 52.57 -1.25
C ALA A 125 21.78 51.71 -1.27
N SER A 126 21.90 50.39 -1.06
CA SER A 126 20.75 49.51 -0.94
C SER A 126 19.97 49.76 0.35
N LEU A 127 20.60 50.20 1.44
CA LEU A 127 19.91 50.47 2.72
C LEU A 127 19.07 51.75 2.70
N ASP A 128 19.35 52.65 1.75
CA ASP A 128 18.58 53.88 1.54
C ASP A 128 17.30 53.59 0.73
N GLU A 129 16.15 53.92 1.31
CA GLU A 129 14.84 53.59 0.72
C GLU A 129 14.57 54.36 -0.57
N GLU A 130 14.92 55.64 -0.63
CA GLU A 130 14.69 56.47 -1.80
C GLU A 130 15.55 55.98 -2.98
N CYS A 131 16.80 55.65 -2.71
CA CYS A 131 17.73 55.07 -3.68
C CYS A 131 17.28 53.69 -4.18
N TRP A 132 16.77 52.84 -3.28
CA TRP A 132 16.25 51.51 -3.61
C TRP A 132 15.03 51.59 -4.54
N GLN A 133 14.02 52.36 -4.14
CA GLN A 133 12.78 52.54 -4.92
C GLN A 133 13.01 53.24 -6.28
N ALA A 134 14.08 54.02 -6.42
CA ALA A 134 14.42 54.65 -7.69
C ALA A 134 14.89 53.66 -8.79
N HIS A 135 15.32 52.44 -8.42
CA HIS A 135 15.89 51.46 -9.37
C HIS A 135 15.23 50.08 -9.31
N ILE A 136 14.22 49.93 -8.44
CA ILE A 136 13.40 48.73 -8.28
C ILE A 136 11.94 49.13 -8.36
N GLU A 137 11.18 48.39 -9.15
CA GLU A 137 9.73 48.55 -9.28
C GLU A 137 9.07 47.25 -8.82
N PRO A 138 8.30 47.24 -7.72
CA PRO A 138 7.68 46.04 -7.18
C PRO A 138 6.88 45.27 -8.23
N GLY A 139 7.22 43.99 -8.43
CA GLY A 139 6.56 43.11 -9.39
C GLY A 139 6.94 43.34 -10.87
N VAL A 140 7.84 44.29 -11.16
CA VAL A 140 8.27 44.62 -12.53
C VAL A 140 9.79 44.49 -12.70
N LEU A 141 10.58 45.04 -11.77
CA LEU A 141 12.04 44.93 -11.77
C LEU A 141 12.52 44.14 -10.55
N TYR A 142 13.42 43.20 -10.78
CA TYR A 142 13.99 42.36 -9.71
C TYR A 142 15.20 43.05 -9.07
N ASP A 143 15.52 42.68 -7.84
CA ASP A 143 16.67 43.17 -7.05
C ASP A 143 18.03 43.12 -7.79
N ASN A 144 18.21 42.16 -8.69
CA ASN A 144 19.33 42.09 -9.64
C ASN A 144 19.51 43.35 -10.53
N HIS A 145 18.41 44.04 -10.83
CA HIS A 145 18.41 45.27 -11.61
C HIS A 145 18.99 46.44 -10.79
N PHE A 146 18.77 46.47 -9.47
CA PHE A 146 19.39 47.47 -8.60
C PHE A 146 20.92 47.40 -8.73
N LEU A 147 21.49 46.20 -8.65
CA LEU A 147 22.94 45.99 -8.77
C LEU A 147 23.49 46.57 -10.08
N VAL A 148 22.88 46.19 -11.21
CA VAL A 148 23.33 46.63 -12.54
C VAL A 148 23.18 48.14 -12.69
N ALA A 149 22.08 48.74 -12.21
CA ALA A 149 21.91 50.19 -12.21
C ALA A 149 23.02 50.90 -11.41
N ARG A 150 23.38 50.37 -10.23
CA ARG A 150 24.47 50.95 -9.42
C ARG A 150 25.83 50.85 -10.09
N LEU A 151 26.12 49.74 -10.77
CA LEU A 151 27.36 49.57 -11.54
C LEU A 151 27.43 50.56 -12.70
N LEU A 152 26.33 50.73 -13.44
CA LEU A 152 26.24 51.65 -14.59
C LEU A 152 26.34 53.12 -14.18
N LEU A 153 25.67 53.53 -13.09
CA LEU A 153 25.74 54.91 -12.58
C LEU A 153 27.15 55.30 -12.12
N ARG A 154 27.97 54.31 -11.76
CA ARG A 154 29.37 54.51 -11.38
C ARG A 154 30.36 54.36 -12.54
N ASP A 155 29.84 54.17 -13.76
CA ASP A 155 30.63 53.92 -14.98
C ASP A 155 31.63 52.76 -14.80
N GLU A 156 31.25 51.74 -14.01
CA GLU A 156 32.09 50.58 -13.79
C GLU A 156 32.19 49.76 -15.09
N PRO A 157 33.40 49.47 -15.60
CA PRO A 157 33.55 48.75 -16.86
C PRO A 157 33.12 47.29 -16.71
N LEU A 158 32.01 46.94 -17.36
CA LEU A 158 31.45 45.59 -17.39
C LEU A 158 31.98 44.80 -18.59
N PHE A 159 32.38 43.55 -18.34
CA PHE A 159 32.84 42.61 -19.35
C PHE A 159 31.77 41.59 -19.64
N GLU A 160 31.44 41.45 -20.91
CA GLU A 160 30.49 40.47 -21.37
C GLU A 160 31.13 39.07 -21.35
N LEU A 161 30.54 38.14 -20.61
CA LEU A 161 30.84 36.73 -20.74
C LEU A 161 30.14 36.16 -21.98
N ASP A 162 30.79 35.21 -22.67
CA ASP A 162 30.23 34.60 -23.88
C ASP A 162 28.91 33.89 -23.56
N ALA A 163 27.81 34.46 -24.06
CA ALA A 163 26.45 33.98 -23.85
C ALA A 163 26.12 32.71 -24.66
N GLU A 164 27.05 32.13 -25.43
CA GLU A 164 26.91 30.78 -25.99
C GLU A 164 27.58 29.72 -25.09
N ILE A 165 28.59 30.12 -24.31
CA ILE A 165 29.38 29.22 -23.45
C ILE A 165 28.88 29.21 -22.01
N TYR A 166 28.50 30.39 -21.47
CA TYR A 166 28.12 30.63 -20.07
C TYR A 166 26.64 30.98 -19.91
N ASN A 167 25.80 30.33 -20.73
CA ASN A 167 24.36 30.58 -20.80
C ASN A 167 23.58 29.28 -20.64
N TRP A 168 22.80 29.22 -19.57
CA TRP A 168 21.96 28.07 -19.29
C TRP A 168 20.73 27.97 -20.21
N GLN A 169 20.32 29.07 -20.85
CA GLN A 169 19.09 29.17 -21.65
C GLN A 169 19.17 28.37 -22.97
N GLY A 170 20.37 28.20 -23.56
CA GLY A 170 20.58 27.50 -24.84
C GLY A 170 20.60 25.96 -24.78
N LEU A 171 20.36 25.39 -23.60
CA LEU A 171 20.40 23.95 -23.31
C LEU A 171 19.01 23.38 -23.05
N ARG A 172 17.99 24.16 -23.42
CA ARG A 172 16.59 23.82 -23.39
C ARG A 172 16.10 23.56 -24.82
N ASP A 173 15.08 22.73 -24.97
CA ASP A 173 14.41 22.54 -26.27
C ASP A 173 13.36 23.66 -26.49
N ASN A 174 12.60 23.55 -27.59
CA ASN A 174 11.59 24.55 -27.95
C ASN A 174 10.44 24.67 -26.93
N ASP A 175 10.33 23.72 -26.00
CA ASP A 175 9.34 23.69 -24.91
C ASP A 175 9.99 24.06 -23.55
N PHE A 176 11.15 24.71 -23.59
CA PHE A 176 11.94 25.15 -22.43
C PHE A 176 12.39 24.03 -21.48
N THR A 177 12.33 22.77 -21.92
CA THR A 177 12.76 21.62 -21.13
C THR A 177 14.26 21.40 -21.28
N PRO A 178 15.02 21.28 -20.18
CA PRO A 178 16.46 21.04 -20.27
C PRO A 178 16.78 19.71 -20.96
N VAL A 179 17.49 19.79 -22.08
CA VAL A 179 17.87 18.64 -22.92
C VAL A 179 19.38 18.47 -22.90
N VAL A 180 19.94 18.13 -21.73
CA VAL A 180 21.38 17.93 -21.56
C VAL A 180 21.75 16.45 -21.40
N GLU A 181 22.90 16.07 -21.95
CA GLU A 181 23.53 14.76 -21.80
C GLU A 181 24.98 14.94 -21.36
N ARG A 182 25.44 14.09 -20.45
CA ARG A 182 26.83 14.10 -19.97
C ARG A 182 27.70 13.31 -20.94
N ARG A 183 28.70 13.96 -21.57
CA ARG A 183 29.67 13.30 -22.47
C ARG A 183 31.10 13.64 -22.03
N GLY A 184 31.74 12.69 -21.35
CA GLY A 184 33.04 12.93 -20.72
C GLY A 184 32.97 14.07 -19.71
N LYS A 185 33.97 14.97 -19.73
CA LYS A 185 34.02 16.17 -18.87
C LYS A 185 33.14 17.35 -19.37
N ARG A 186 32.03 17.11 -20.09
CA ARG A 186 31.16 18.17 -20.65
C ARG A 186 29.67 17.83 -20.55
N LEU A 187 28.82 18.86 -20.38
CA LEU A 187 27.36 18.77 -20.54
C LEU A 187 26.99 19.29 -21.93
N VAL A 188 26.43 18.43 -22.77
CA VAL A 188 26.08 18.75 -24.17
C VAL A 188 24.57 18.79 -24.34
N ASN A 189 24.06 19.69 -25.19
CA ASN A 189 22.66 19.67 -25.56
C ASN A 189 22.38 18.41 -26.42
N ARG A 190 21.44 17.55 -26.00
CA ARG A 190 21.03 16.34 -26.74
C ARG A 190 20.48 16.67 -28.11
N ALA A 191 19.71 17.75 -28.22
CA ALA A 191 19.05 18.17 -29.46
C ALA A 191 20.00 18.94 -30.40
N ASN A 192 21.02 19.61 -29.87
CA ASN A 192 22.06 20.26 -30.67
C ASN A 192 23.45 20.00 -30.07
N PRO A 193 24.14 18.91 -30.49
CA PRO A 193 25.43 18.52 -29.92
C PRO A 193 26.56 19.54 -30.09
N ALA A 194 26.38 20.56 -30.95
CA ALA A 194 27.33 21.66 -31.11
C ALA A 194 27.24 22.69 -29.98
N LYS A 195 26.14 22.71 -29.20
CA LYS A 195 25.95 23.58 -28.03
C LYS A 195 26.23 22.79 -26.75
N TRP A 196 27.11 23.30 -25.91
CA TRP A 196 27.56 22.64 -24.69
C TRP A 196 27.78 23.66 -23.58
N LEU A 197 27.46 23.29 -22.35
CA LEU A 197 27.64 24.15 -21.19
C LEU A 197 29.05 24.02 -20.66
N LYS A 198 29.66 25.15 -20.34
CA LYS A 198 30.70 25.21 -19.32
C LYS A 198 30.12 25.96 -18.14
N ILE A 199 29.70 25.23 -17.10
CA ILE A 199 29.26 25.87 -15.85
C ILE A 199 30.47 26.63 -15.33
N ALA A 200 30.28 27.91 -14.97
CA ALA A 200 31.36 28.76 -14.49
C ALA A 200 32.12 28.03 -13.36
N HIS A 201 33.45 27.99 -13.45
CA HIS A 201 34.30 27.27 -12.50
C HIS A 201 34.09 27.86 -11.10
N PHE A 202 34.07 26.99 -10.08
CA PHE A 202 33.94 27.32 -8.65
C PHE A 202 35.31 27.22 -8.00
N ALA A 203 35.65 28.08 -7.04
CA ALA A 203 36.94 28.00 -6.37
C ALA A 203 36.92 27.30 -5.05
N GLY A 204 38.14 26.97 -4.63
CA GLY A 204 38.41 26.24 -3.40
C GLY A 204 38.06 24.76 -3.57
N VAL A 205 37.45 24.39 -4.70
CA VAL A 205 37.26 23.02 -5.12
C VAL A 205 38.50 22.61 -5.89
N ALA A 206 39.30 21.71 -5.31
CA ALA A 206 40.30 20.99 -6.09
C ALA A 206 39.55 20.14 -7.12
N GLU A 207 39.78 20.39 -8.41
CA GLU A 207 39.08 19.75 -9.54
C GLU A 207 37.57 20.09 -9.59
N PRO A 208 37.18 21.36 -9.84
CA PRO A 208 35.78 21.83 -9.82
C PRO A 208 34.87 21.12 -10.84
N ASP A 209 35.50 20.66 -11.92
CA ASP A 209 34.93 19.72 -12.87
C ASP A 209 34.35 18.50 -12.13
N ASP A 210 35.17 17.80 -11.34
CA ASP A 210 34.84 16.52 -10.70
C ASP A 210 33.76 16.66 -9.60
N PHE A 211 33.65 17.82 -8.93
CA PHE A 211 32.54 18.16 -8.02
C PHE A 211 31.21 18.36 -8.75
N LEU A 212 31.18 19.04 -9.90
CA LEU A 212 29.99 19.17 -10.74
C LEU A 212 29.66 17.87 -11.50
N PHE A 213 30.65 17.00 -11.71
CA PHE A 213 30.43 15.62 -12.16
C PHE A 213 29.73 14.76 -11.08
N ALA A 214 29.69 15.20 -9.82
CA ALA A 214 29.03 14.51 -8.71
C ALA A 214 27.57 14.95 -8.44
N ILE A 215 27.11 16.10 -8.95
CA ILE A 215 25.70 16.55 -8.87
C ILE A 215 24.92 16.02 -10.09
N ASP A 216 23.70 15.54 -9.85
CA ASP A 216 22.84 15.02 -10.91
C ASP A 216 22.34 16.17 -11.84
N PRO A 217 22.58 16.11 -13.16
CA PRO A 217 22.24 17.18 -14.12
C PRO A 217 20.78 17.61 -14.15
N ALA A 218 19.86 16.79 -13.65
CA ALA A 218 18.44 17.12 -13.57
C ALA A 218 18.09 18.14 -12.48
N ILE A 219 18.90 18.19 -11.42
CA ILE A 219 18.64 19.02 -10.23
C ILE A 219 18.87 20.50 -10.54
N GLY A 220 20.00 20.82 -11.17
CA GLY A 220 20.30 22.19 -11.62
C GLY A 220 19.37 22.67 -12.74
N SER A 221 18.81 21.75 -13.52
CA SER A 221 17.82 22.02 -14.58
C SER A 221 16.46 22.43 -14.04
N ALA A 222 15.98 21.75 -12.98
CA ALA A 222 14.67 21.99 -12.36
C ALA A 222 14.55 23.36 -11.70
N ILE A 223 15.60 23.78 -10.99
CA ILE A 223 15.66 25.06 -10.25
C ILE A 223 15.58 26.24 -11.22
N ALA A 224 16.24 26.15 -12.38
CA ALA A 224 16.26 27.20 -13.38
C ALA A 224 14.95 27.34 -14.17
N GLN A 225 14.13 26.27 -14.28
CA GLN A 225 12.93 26.26 -15.13
C GLN A 225 11.77 27.03 -14.48
N ALA A 226 11.62 26.94 -13.16
CA ALA A 226 10.55 27.62 -12.42
C ALA A 226 10.79 29.13 -12.22
N ALA A 227 12.02 29.61 -12.36
CA ALA A 227 12.37 31.03 -12.19
C ALA A 227 12.01 31.91 -13.42
N THR A 228 11.56 31.33 -14.55
CA THR A 228 11.51 32.06 -15.84
C THR A 228 10.22 31.96 -16.67
N GLU A 229 9.11 31.38 -16.21
CA GLU A 229 7.84 31.37 -16.98
C GLU A 229 6.94 32.60 -16.73
N PRO A 230 6.48 33.31 -17.78
CA PRO A 230 5.31 34.17 -17.72
C PRO A 230 4.03 33.33 -17.93
N ALA A 231 3.10 33.46 -17.00
CA ALA A 231 1.80 32.76 -16.96
C ALA A 231 1.21 32.42 -18.34
N ARG A 232 1.20 31.13 -18.68
CA ARG A 232 0.26 30.57 -19.67
C ARG A 232 -0.72 29.65 -18.97
N SER A 233 -1.98 29.89 -19.26
CA SER A 233 -3.17 29.23 -18.75
C SER A 233 -3.20 27.73 -19.08
N SER A 234 -2.60 26.90 -18.24
CA SER A 234 -3.11 25.56 -17.91
C SER A 234 -2.24 24.94 -16.83
N VAL A 235 -2.85 24.73 -15.65
CA VAL A 235 -2.34 23.95 -14.52
C VAL A 235 -1.19 24.61 -13.76
N GLU A 236 -1.57 25.29 -12.70
CA GLU A 236 -0.74 25.58 -11.52
C GLU A 236 0.17 24.38 -11.20
N SER A 237 1.48 24.52 -11.39
CA SER A 237 2.41 23.53 -10.88
C SER A 237 2.22 23.45 -9.36
N PRO A 238 1.97 22.26 -8.78
CA PRO A 238 1.81 22.06 -7.34
C PRO A 238 2.98 22.70 -6.55
N LEU A 239 4.20 22.60 -7.09
CA LEU A 239 5.40 23.22 -6.52
C LEU A 239 5.31 24.76 -6.45
N VAL A 240 4.72 25.41 -7.44
CA VAL A 240 4.60 26.88 -7.50
C VAL A 240 3.52 27.41 -6.57
N MET A 241 2.36 26.73 -6.49
CA MET A 241 1.31 27.07 -5.50
C MET A 241 1.78 26.82 -4.06
N LEU A 242 2.57 25.78 -3.86
CA LEU A 242 3.20 25.45 -2.59
C LEU A 242 4.17 26.56 -2.14
N LEU A 243 5.13 26.93 -3.00
CA LEU A 243 6.10 27.99 -2.68
C LEU A 243 5.43 29.37 -2.54
N ALA A 244 4.41 29.67 -3.34
CA ALA A 244 3.64 30.91 -3.25
C ALA A 244 2.74 30.97 -2.00
N GLY A 245 2.21 29.84 -1.53
CA GLY A 245 1.45 29.78 -0.29
C GLY A 245 2.34 29.83 0.96
N LEU A 246 3.62 29.46 0.85
CA LEU A 246 4.61 29.58 1.91
C LEU A 246 5.09 31.04 2.04
N ALA A 247 4.91 31.86 0.99
CA ALA A 247 5.24 33.29 0.95
C ALA A 247 4.81 34.09 2.20
N PRO A 248 3.56 33.98 2.71
CA PRO A 248 3.13 34.71 3.90
C PRO A 248 3.72 34.18 5.21
N HIS A 249 4.28 32.97 5.20
CA HIS A 249 4.87 32.28 6.36
C HIS A 249 6.40 32.26 6.31
N PHE A 250 7.03 32.85 5.28
CA PHE A 250 8.47 33.13 5.26
C PHE A 250 8.83 34.38 6.06
N ASP A 251 7.84 35.23 6.36
CA ASP A 251 8.01 36.47 7.13
C ASP A 251 7.84 36.28 8.66
N GLU A 252 7.46 35.07 9.12
CA GLU A 252 7.27 34.74 10.55
C GLU A 252 7.80 33.31 10.86
N PRO A 253 8.41 33.05 12.04
CA PRO A 253 8.79 31.69 12.43
C PRO A 253 7.56 30.78 12.50
N LEU A 254 7.65 29.58 11.88
CA LEU A 254 6.56 28.60 11.90
C LEU A 254 6.14 28.33 13.36
N PRO A 255 4.89 28.66 13.75
CA PRO A 255 4.52 28.74 15.16
C PRO A 255 4.42 27.37 15.86
N ASP A 256 4.55 26.26 15.13
CA ASP A 256 4.24 24.91 15.62
C ASP A 256 5.20 23.82 15.08
N PRO A 257 5.72 22.92 15.95
CA PRO A 257 6.57 21.80 15.55
C PRO A 257 6.00 20.85 14.48
N HIS A 258 4.67 20.66 14.41
CA HIS A 258 4.07 19.77 13.42
C HIS A 258 4.11 20.36 12.00
N THR A 259 3.99 21.69 11.88
CA THR A 259 4.15 22.40 10.60
C THR A 259 5.58 22.27 10.06
N SER A 260 6.58 22.28 10.95
CA SER A 260 7.99 22.05 10.60
C SER A 260 8.29 20.62 10.15
N VAL A 261 7.55 19.61 10.62
CA VAL A 261 7.66 18.23 10.12
C VAL A 261 7.13 18.14 8.69
N LEU A 262 5.95 18.70 8.42
CA LEU A 262 5.37 18.77 7.07
C LEU A 262 6.32 19.50 6.10
N ALA A 263 6.92 20.61 6.51
CA ALA A 263 7.92 21.33 5.73
C ALA A 263 9.18 20.48 5.44
N ARG A 264 9.68 19.70 6.41
CA ARG A 264 10.84 18.81 6.21
C ARG A 264 10.55 17.66 5.25
N HIS A 265 9.38 17.02 5.33
CA HIS A 265 8.98 15.97 4.39
C HIS A 265 8.83 16.49 2.98
N LEU A 266 8.24 17.68 2.84
CA LEU A 266 8.11 18.39 1.59
C LEU A 266 9.48 18.69 0.95
N ILE A 267 10.44 19.16 1.74
CA ILE A 267 11.84 19.36 1.28
C ILE A 267 12.48 18.03 0.84
N ALA A 268 12.21 16.92 1.55
CA ALA A 268 12.71 15.60 1.17
C ALA A 268 12.10 15.08 -0.15
N GLU A 269 10.80 15.34 -0.40
CA GLU A 269 10.14 14.99 -1.66
C GLU A 269 10.69 15.82 -2.83
N LEU A 270 10.94 17.10 -2.62
CA LEU A 270 11.57 17.97 -3.62
C LEU A 270 12.97 17.50 -3.99
N ARG A 271 13.76 17.03 -3.02
CA ARG A 271 15.08 16.40 -3.24
C ARG A 271 14.97 15.12 -4.09
N GLU A 272 13.93 14.31 -3.88
CA GLU A 272 13.71 13.08 -4.63
C GLU A 272 13.19 13.32 -6.06
N LEU A 273 12.33 14.32 -6.25
CA LEU A 273 11.85 14.75 -7.58
C LEU A 273 12.99 15.30 -8.43
N THR A 274 13.92 16.02 -7.82
CA THR A 274 15.13 16.47 -8.49
C THR A 274 16.07 15.30 -8.81
N ARG A 275 16.28 14.34 -7.88
CA ARG A 275 17.08 13.11 -8.11
C ARG A 275 16.56 12.22 -9.25
N THR A 276 15.27 12.29 -9.55
CA THR A 276 14.60 11.43 -10.56
C THR A 276 14.40 12.09 -11.92
N GLY A 277 15.01 13.25 -12.18
CA GLY A 277 14.95 13.86 -13.50
C GLY A 277 13.82 14.86 -13.72
N LEU A 278 13.00 15.18 -12.71
CA LEU A 278 11.60 15.63 -12.85
C LEU A 278 10.71 14.69 -13.70
N ALA A 279 11.30 13.76 -14.45
CA ALA A 279 10.68 12.67 -15.16
C ALA A 279 10.34 11.53 -14.18
N LYS A 280 9.35 11.77 -13.33
CA LYS A 280 8.39 10.69 -13.15
C LYS A 280 7.36 10.87 -14.25
N PRO A 281 7.28 9.96 -15.24
CA PRO A 281 5.93 9.66 -15.66
C PRO A 281 5.30 9.10 -14.37
N TYR A 282 4.22 9.71 -13.91
CA TYR A 282 3.44 9.05 -12.87
C TYR A 282 3.10 7.61 -13.30
N GLU A 283 3.20 7.24 -14.58
CA GLU A 283 3.17 5.86 -15.10
C GLU A 283 4.13 4.87 -14.41
N GLY A 284 5.29 5.29 -13.90
CA GLY A 284 6.27 4.38 -13.26
C GLY A 284 6.18 4.29 -11.73
N ARG A 285 5.63 5.32 -11.08
CA ARG A 285 5.04 5.20 -9.74
C ARG A 285 3.54 5.21 -9.95
N GLY A 286 3.02 4.12 -10.51
CA GLY A 286 1.65 3.98 -11.00
C GLY A 286 0.75 5.14 -10.59
N SER A 287 0.52 6.08 -11.51
CA SER A 287 -0.74 6.77 -11.55
C SER A 287 -1.72 5.62 -11.50
N TYR A 288 -2.52 5.59 -10.44
CA TYR A 288 -3.59 4.63 -10.14
C TYR A 288 -4.54 4.44 -11.34
N LEU A 289 -4.38 5.21 -12.43
CA LEU A 289 -5.13 5.19 -13.67
C LEU A 289 -4.41 4.56 -14.89
N LEU A 290 -3.07 4.39 -14.89
CA LEU A 290 -2.32 4.05 -16.12
C LEU A 290 -1.77 2.62 -16.18
N ASP A 291 -1.56 1.95 -15.05
CA ASP A 291 -1.21 0.52 -15.03
C ASP A 291 -1.98 -0.21 -13.93
N ARG A 292 -2.89 -1.10 -14.35
CA ARG A 292 -3.68 -1.97 -13.45
C ARG A 292 -2.77 -2.86 -12.60
N THR A 293 -1.57 -3.17 -13.08
CA THR A 293 -0.56 -4.03 -12.43
C THR A 293 0.26 -3.26 -11.39
N ALA A 294 0.66 -2.02 -11.67
CA ALA A 294 1.26 -1.10 -10.69
C ALA A 294 0.26 -0.68 -9.60
N MET A 295 -1.03 -0.51 -9.92
CA MET A 295 -2.10 -0.33 -8.93
C MET A 295 -2.19 -1.55 -8.00
N LEU A 296 -2.11 -2.76 -8.56
CA LEU A 296 -2.03 -4.03 -7.83
C LEU A 296 -0.69 -4.28 -7.13
N SER A 297 0.34 -3.46 -7.38
CA SER A 297 1.67 -3.61 -6.79
C SER A 297 1.91 -2.62 -5.65
N LEU A 298 1.57 -1.33 -5.82
CA LEU A 298 1.75 -0.29 -4.78
C LEU A 298 0.61 -0.24 -3.76
N ALA A 299 -0.61 -0.65 -4.13
CA ALA A 299 -1.67 -0.89 -3.14
C ALA A 299 -1.45 -2.20 -2.33
N TYR A 300 -0.43 -3.00 -2.69
CA TYR A 300 -0.21 -4.35 -2.16
C TYR A 300 1.25 -4.68 -1.78
N SER A 301 2.15 -3.70 -1.70
CA SER A 301 3.51 -3.88 -1.17
C SER A 301 3.65 -3.07 0.13
N VAL A 302 3.66 -3.56 1.38
CA VAL A 302 3.84 -4.87 2.08
C VAL A 302 3.34 -4.63 3.55
N PRO A 303 2.89 -5.58 4.42
CA PRO A 303 2.27 -6.89 4.23
C PRO A 303 0.72 -6.86 4.36
N THR A 304 0.10 -7.82 3.69
CA THR A 304 -1.25 -8.40 3.81
C THR A 304 -2.33 -7.71 4.66
N SER A 305 -3.53 -7.56 4.08
CA SER A 305 -4.84 -7.37 4.75
C SER A 305 -5.25 -8.51 5.72
N LYS A 306 -4.28 -9.30 6.21
CA LYS A 306 -4.45 -10.38 7.18
C LYS A 306 -4.45 -9.86 8.62
N VAL A 307 -3.97 -8.63 8.86
CA VAL A 307 -4.00 -8.01 10.18
C VAL A 307 -5.33 -7.27 10.37
N ARG A 308 -5.89 -7.34 11.58
CA ARG A 308 -7.08 -6.57 11.97
C ARG A 308 -6.78 -5.74 13.21
N TRP A 309 -7.29 -4.52 13.24
CA TRP A 309 -7.27 -3.64 14.41
C TRP A 309 -8.69 -3.54 14.96
N ASN A 310 -8.92 -3.94 16.21
CA ASN A 310 -10.25 -4.02 16.82
C ASN A 310 -11.30 -4.72 15.92
N GLY A 311 -10.86 -5.71 15.13
CA GLY A 311 -11.68 -6.45 14.16
C GLY A 311 -11.91 -5.76 12.80
N LEU A 312 -11.54 -4.49 12.64
CA LEU A 312 -11.54 -3.78 11.35
C LEU A 312 -10.36 -4.25 10.51
N GLN A 313 -10.54 -4.32 9.19
CA GLN A 313 -9.41 -4.60 8.30
C GLN A 313 -8.41 -3.44 8.38
N CYS A 314 -7.12 -3.77 8.52
CA CYS A 314 -6.07 -2.75 8.61
C CYS A 314 -4.84 -3.14 7.79
N GLY A 315 -4.14 -2.11 7.27
CA GLY A 315 -2.98 -2.29 6.40
C GLY A 315 -3.33 -2.55 4.92
N GLY A 316 -2.34 -2.41 4.04
CA GLY A 316 -2.55 -2.44 2.59
C GLY A 316 -3.47 -1.29 2.14
N ALA A 317 -4.64 -1.64 1.59
CA ALA A 317 -5.66 -0.68 1.12
C ALA A 317 -6.49 -0.04 2.25
N TYR A 318 -6.32 -0.44 3.51
CA TYR A 318 -7.04 0.12 4.66
C TYR A 318 -6.16 1.05 5.49
N LEU A 319 -6.77 1.79 6.43
CA LEU A 319 -6.02 2.49 7.46
C LEU A 319 -5.22 1.49 8.32
N THR A 320 -4.07 1.93 8.81
CA THR A 320 -3.23 1.18 9.75
C THR A 320 -3.82 1.27 11.17
N GLY A 321 -3.42 0.37 12.06
CA GLY A 321 -3.85 0.43 13.46
C GLY A 321 -3.58 1.78 14.15
N PRO A 322 -2.39 2.39 13.98
CA PRO A 322 -2.12 3.73 14.50
C PRO A 322 -3.03 4.82 13.93
N GLU A 323 -3.38 4.73 12.64
CA GLU A 323 -4.30 5.68 12.01
C GLU A 323 -5.72 5.55 12.58
N TYR A 324 -6.25 4.34 12.76
CA TYR A 324 -7.54 4.15 13.43
C TYR A 324 -7.52 4.66 14.89
N ALA A 325 -6.46 4.37 15.64
CA ALA A 325 -6.32 4.83 17.03
C ALA A 325 -6.25 6.36 17.12
N PHE A 326 -5.66 7.02 16.12
CA PHE A 326 -5.64 8.48 16.04
C PHE A 326 -7.04 9.06 15.76
N ILE A 327 -7.84 8.42 14.90
CA ILE A 327 -9.24 8.81 14.69
C ILE A 327 -10.06 8.65 15.98
N GLU A 328 -9.91 7.55 16.71
CA GLU A 328 -10.58 7.37 18.01
C GLU A 328 -10.23 8.50 18.99
N ASP A 329 -8.95 8.87 19.07
CA ASP A 329 -8.45 9.93 19.94
C ASP A 329 -9.04 11.31 19.54
N ILE A 330 -9.10 11.61 18.25
CA ILE A 330 -9.75 12.84 17.73
C ILE A 330 -11.22 12.88 18.12
N VAL A 331 -11.96 11.79 17.87
CA VAL A 331 -13.40 11.72 18.16
C VAL A 331 -13.66 11.94 19.64
N GLN A 332 -12.89 11.28 20.52
CA GLN A 332 -13.04 11.40 21.97
C GLN A 332 -12.65 12.78 22.49
N ARG A 333 -11.50 13.32 22.08
CA ARG A 333 -10.98 14.61 22.58
C ARG A 333 -11.82 15.80 22.13
N HIS A 334 -12.24 15.80 20.87
CA HIS A 334 -12.98 16.91 20.29
C HIS A 334 -14.50 16.71 20.33
N GLY A 335 -14.97 15.59 20.90
CA GLY A 335 -16.40 15.30 21.07
C GLY A 335 -17.16 15.26 19.74
N ILE A 336 -16.53 14.72 18.70
CA ILE A 336 -17.09 14.65 17.34
C ILE A 336 -18.34 13.78 17.35
N ARG A 337 -19.46 14.27 16.80
CA ARG A 337 -20.74 13.54 16.72
C ARG A 337 -21.23 13.37 15.29
N THR A 338 -20.78 14.22 14.38
CA THR A 338 -21.17 14.22 12.97
C THR A 338 -19.95 14.27 12.06
N VAL A 339 -19.89 13.37 11.07
CA VAL A 339 -18.77 13.28 10.12
C VAL A 339 -19.29 13.17 8.70
N ILE A 340 -18.65 13.89 7.77
CA ILE A 340 -18.67 13.50 6.35
C ILE A 340 -17.30 12.95 6.02
N GLU A 341 -17.25 11.71 5.55
CA GLU A 341 -16.01 11.09 5.10
C GLU A 341 -16.06 10.76 3.62
N ILE A 342 -14.88 10.78 2.99
CA ILE A 342 -14.71 10.51 1.57
C ILE A 342 -13.73 9.36 1.42
N GLY A 343 -14.14 8.24 0.83
CA GLY A 343 -13.24 7.15 0.43
C GLY A 343 -12.89 6.10 1.49
N ALA A 344 -13.70 5.91 2.54
CA ALA A 344 -13.36 5.01 3.64
C ALA A 344 -14.53 4.15 4.14
N GLY A 345 -14.62 2.88 3.74
CA GLY A 345 -15.71 2.00 4.22
C GLY A 345 -15.49 1.41 5.63
N GLU A 346 -14.27 1.04 6.01
CA GLU A 346 -14.00 0.52 7.37
C GLU A 346 -14.02 1.65 8.42
N THR A 347 -13.66 2.86 8.03
CA THR A 347 -13.72 4.04 8.90
C THR A 347 -15.17 4.43 9.22
N SER A 348 -16.12 4.22 8.31
CA SER A 348 -17.56 4.35 8.61
C SER A 348 -17.98 3.44 9.77
N ILE A 349 -17.48 2.20 9.77
CA ILE A 349 -17.77 1.22 10.82
C ILE A 349 -17.15 1.67 12.14
N LEU A 350 -15.94 2.24 12.10
CA LEU A 350 -15.31 2.85 13.28
C LEU A 350 -16.17 3.99 13.84
N PHE A 351 -16.54 4.98 13.02
CA PHE A 351 -17.38 6.10 13.45
C PHE A 351 -18.69 5.63 14.06
N LYS A 352 -19.36 4.66 13.43
CA LYS A 352 -20.58 4.06 13.97
C LYS A 352 -20.36 3.39 15.33
N ARG A 353 -19.25 2.66 15.53
CA ARG A 353 -18.90 2.04 16.82
C ARG A 353 -18.64 3.07 17.91
N LEU A 354 -18.11 4.23 17.54
CA LEU A 354 -17.88 5.36 18.45
C LEU A 354 -19.16 6.18 18.71
N GLY A 355 -20.30 5.83 18.09
CA GLY A 355 -21.56 6.55 18.23
C GLY A 355 -21.63 7.85 17.43
N VAL A 356 -20.78 8.01 16.42
CA VAL A 356 -20.77 9.15 15.49
C VAL A 356 -21.73 8.89 14.34
N ASP A 357 -22.58 9.87 14.01
CA ASP A 357 -23.40 9.84 12.80
C ASP A 357 -22.54 10.26 11.60
N ALA A 358 -22.22 9.32 10.72
CA ALA A 358 -21.32 9.53 9.60
C ALA A 358 -22.04 9.33 8.26
N LEU A 359 -21.77 10.24 7.32
CA LEU A 359 -22.09 10.08 5.90
C LEU A 359 -20.80 9.78 5.13
N SER A 360 -20.71 8.58 4.56
CA SER A 360 -19.58 8.15 3.74
C SER A 360 -19.91 8.30 2.26
N ILE A 361 -19.03 8.97 1.52
CA ILE A 361 -19.17 9.23 0.09
C ILE A 361 -18.02 8.57 -0.65
N ASP A 362 -18.35 7.73 -1.63
CA ASP A 362 -17.34 7.06 -2.46
C ASP A 362 -17.66 7.20 -3.96
N ALA A 363 -16.61 7.38 -4.77
CA ALA A 363 -16.70 7.44 -6.22
C ALA A 363 -16.80 6.03 -6.85
N THR A 364 -16.30 5.03 -6.14
CA THR A 364 -16.05 3.69 -6.65
C THR A 364 -16.93 2.67 -5.96
N GLU A 365 -17.41 1.70 -6.73
CA GLU A 365 -17.95 0.48 -6.14
C GLU A 365 -16.79 -0.39 -5.69
N GLY A 366 -16.86 -0.85 -4.45
CA GLY A 366 -15.79 -1.63 -3.89
C GLY A 366 -16.16 -2.29 -2.59
N PRO A 367 -15.33 -3.24 -2.13
CA PRO A 367 -15.74 -4.12 -1.09
C PRO A 367 -15.96 -3.49 0.30
N TRP A 368 -15.37 -2.33 0.50
CA TRP A 368 -15.50 -1.54 1.72
C TRP A 368 -16.87 -0.83 1.80
N LEU A 369 -17.43 -0.43 0.65
CA LEU A 369 -18.72 0.28 0.60
C LEU A 369 -19.88 -0.65 1.01
N TRP A 370 -19.93 -1.88 0.47
CA TRP A 370 -20.97 -2.84 0.87
C TRP A 370 -20.86 -3.23 2.33
N ARG A 371 -19.64 -3.44 2.86
CA ARG A 371 -19.45 -3.76 4.28
C ARG A 371 -19.90 -2.62 5.19
N ALA A 372 -19.62 -1.37 4.82
CA ALA A 372 -20.14 -0.22 5.55
C ALA A 372 -21.68 -0.22 5.56
N GLN A 373 -22.30 -0.48 4.40
CA GLN A 373 -23.76 -0.55 4.25
C GLN A 373 -24.38 -1.73 5.03
N GLU A 374 -23.78 -2.92 4.98
CA GLU A 374 -24.20 -4.11 5.76
C GLU A 374 -24.05 -3.90 7.25
N ALA A 375 -22.98 -3.20 7.68
CA ALA A 375 -22.83 -2.74 9.05
C ALA A 375 -23.85 -1.65 9.42
N GLY A 376 -24.72 -1.23 8.49
CA GLY A 376 -25.78 -0.25 8.64
C GLY A 376 -25.28 1.19 8.72
N CYS A 377 -24.14 1.49 8.09
CA CYS A 377 -23.62 2.86 7.97
C CYS A 377 -24.28 3.57 6.77
N ARG A 378 -24.39 4.90 6.84
CA ARG A 378 -24.89 5.71 5.72
C ARG A 378 -23.75 5.93 4.72
N ALA A 379 -23.51 4.94 3.86
CA ALA A 379 -22.47 4.99 2.84
C ALA A 379 -23.08 5.00 1.43
N MET A 380 -22.67 5.96 0.61
CA MET A 380 -23.28 6.25 -0.69
C MET A 380 -22.23 6.28 -1.80
N ARG A 381 -22.54 5.58 -2.89
CA ARG A 381 -21.81 5.75 -4.15
C ARG A 381 -22.33 7.00 -4.85
N ILE A 382 -21.43 7.92 -5.19
CA ILE A 382 -21.73 9.11 -5.97
C ILE A 382 -20.89 9.07 -7.23
N GLY A 383 -21.51 9.33 -8.38
CA GLY A 383 -20.79 9.40 -9.65
C GLY A 383 -19.65 10.41 -9.57
N PHE A 384 -18.53 10.13 -10.24
CA PHE A 384 -17.36 11.01 -10.25
C PHE A 384 -16.97 11.33 -11.69
N ASP A 385 -16.93 12.62 -12.01
CA ASP A 385 -16.47 13.12 -13.29
C ASP A 385 -14.94 13.17 -13.28
N THR A 386 -14.31 12.32 -14.08
CA THR A 386 -12.85 12.24 -14.16
C THR A 386 -12.22 13.41 -14.92
N SER A 387 -13.00 14.13 -15.74
CA SER A 387 -12.55 15.31 -16.48
C SER A 387 -12.60 16.56 -15.61
N GLU A 388 -13.71 16.76 -14.89
CA GLU A 388 -13.91 17.89 -13.97
C GLU A 388 -13.30 17.65 -12.58
N ARG A 389 -12.97 16.38 -12.26
CA ARG A 389 -12.37 15.96 -10.99
C ARG A 389 -13.27 16.22 -9.77
N LEU A 390 -14.57 16.06 -9.97
CA LEU A 390 -15.62 16.37 -9.00
C LEU A 390 -16.65 15.23 -8.93
N PHE A 391 -17.34 15.12 -7.80
CA PHE A 391 -18.54 14.29 -7.73
C PHE A 391 -19.67 14.91 -8.56
N ASP A 392 -20.62 14.07 -8.99
CA ASP A 392 -21.90 14.52 -9.52
C ASP A 392 -22.56 15.46 -8.50
N GLY A 393 -22.65 16.75 -8.85
CA GLY A 393 -23.08 17.79 -7.93
C GLY A 393 -24.53 17.64 -7.47
N GLU A 394 -25.43 17.13 -8.32
CA GLU A 394 -26.83 16.91 -7.91
C GLU A 394 -26.95 15.72 -6.96
N ALA A 395 -26.23 14.63 -7.25
CA ALA A 395 -26.21 13.46 -6.38
C ALA A 395 -25.56 13.77 -5.03
N LEU A 396 -24.51 14.60 -5.03
CA LEU A 396 -23.85 15.09 -3.84
C LEU A 396 -24.77 15.98 -2.99
N GLU A 397 -25.44 16.95 -3.58
CA GLU A 397 -26.40 17.82 -2.88
C GLU A 397 -27.55 16.99 -2.26
N ARG A 398 -28.06 15.98 -2.99
CA ARG A 398 -29.08 15.07 -2.44
C ARG A 398 -28.57 14.25 -1.25
N ALA A 399 -27.34 13.75 -1.32
CA ALA A 399 -26.72 12.97 -0.25
C ALA A 399 -26.52 13.82 1.02
N ILE A 400 -25.94 15.01 0.88
CA ILE A 400 -25.68 15.93 2.01
C ILE A 400 -26.98 16.52 2.55
N GLY A 401 -27.93 16.86 1.67
CA GLY A 401 -29.24 17.40 2.05
C GLY A 401 -30.06 16.45 2.92
N GLY A 402 -29.82 15.14 2.85
CA GLY A 402 -30.41 14.13 3.73
C GLY A 402 -29.67 13.88 5.04
N PHE A 403 -28.61 14.64 5.34
CA PHE A 403 -27.74 14.46 6.50
C PHE A 403 -27.70 15.70 7.42
N SER A 404 -26.64 16.52 7.33
CA SER A 404 -26.50 17.77 8.07
C SER A 404 -25.60 18.71 7.25
N ARG A 405 -25.92 20.00 7.26
CA ARG A 405 -25.05 21.05 6.69
C ARG A 405 -24.02 21.57 7.69
N GLU A 406 -24.22 21.34 8.98
CA GLU A 406 -23.22 21.61 10.02
C GLU A 406 -22.66 20.27 10.50
N VAL A 407 -21.36 20.06 10.29
CA VAL A 407 -20.69 18.82 10.66
C VAL A 407 -19.47 19.12 11.52
N ASP A 408 -19.19 18.24 12.49
CA ASP A 408 -18.08 18.44 13.42
C ASP A 408 -16.72 18.19 12.76
N LEU A 409 -16.67 17.31 11.76
CA LEU A 409 -15.47 16.90 11.05
C LEU A 409 -15.77 16.51 9.61
N VAL A 410 -14.91 16.95 8.68
CA VAL A 410 -14.81 16.38 7.34
C VAL A 410 -13.54 15.52 7.27
N PHE A 411 -13.67 14.24 6.96
CA PHE A 411 -12.54 13.32 6.80
C PHE A 411 -12.29 13.03 5.32
N VAL A 412 -11.08 13.31 4.87
CA VAL A 412 -10.66 13.11 3.49
C VAL A 412 -9.72 11.91 3.42
N ASP A 413 -10.27 10.73 3.14
CA ASP A 413 -9.58 9.44 2.93
C ASP A 413 -9.50 9.14 1.42
N SER A 414 -8.85 10.04 0.71
CA SER A 414 -8.67 9.91 -0.73
C SER A 414 -7.20 10.15 -1.00
N PRO A 415 -6.55 9.44 -1.94
CA PRO A 415 -5.15 9.63 -2.28
C PRO A 415 -4.90 11.08 -2.72
N VAL A 416 -4.51 11.88 -1.74
CA VAL A 416 -3.92 13.20 -1.91
C VAL A 416 -2.56 12.80 -2.50
N GLY A 417 -2.37 13.10 -3.79
CA GLY A 417 -1.31 12.55 -4.64
C GLY A 417 -1.82 12.14 -6.02
N THR A 418 -3.15 12.20 -6.21
CA THR A 418 -3.70 12.24 -7.55
C THR A 418 -3.87 13.66 -8.03
N LEU A 419 -3.36 13.94 -9.23
CA LEU A 419 -3.77 15.12 -10.01
C LEU A 419 -5.31 15.22 -10.12
N ASN A 420 -6.10 14.23 -9.69
CA ASN A 420 -7.50 14.02 -10.00
C ASN A 420 -8.54 14.40 -8.93
N ARG A 421 -8.19 14.97 -7.76
CA ARG A 421 -9.21 15.23 -6.70
C ARG A 421 -9.04 16.52 -5.88
N ALA A 422 -8.19 17.47 -6.29
CA ALA A 422 -7.99 18.73 -5.56
C ALA A 422 -9.29 19.56 -5.35
N GLY A 423 -10.27 19.43 -6.26
CA GLY A 423 -11.56 20.13 -6.15
C GLY A 423 -12.57 19.46 -5.20
N VAL A 424 -12.30 18.23 -4.72
CA VAL A 424 -13.28 17.46 -3.92
C VAL A 424 -13.55 18.13 -2.57
N LEU A 425 -12.50 18.55 -1.86
CA LEU A 425 -12.70 19.25 -0.59
C LEU A 425 -13.45 20.57 -0.80
N ASP A 426 -13.11 21.31 -1.86
CA ASP A 426 -13.82 22.55 -2.22
C ASP A 426 -15.30 22.30 -2.47
N GLN A 427 -15.62 21.22 -3.19
CA GLN A 427 -16.99 20.82 -3.47
C GLN A 427 -17.74 20.51 -2.18
N ILE A 428 -17.19 19.69 -1.29
CA ILE A 428 -17.82 19.34 -0.02
C ILE A 428 -18.03 20.58 0.86
N LEU A 429 -17.01 21.41 1.02
CA LEU A 429 -17.08 22.63 1.84
C LEU A 429 -18.01 23.70 1.24
N SER A 430 -18.41 23.59 -0.03
CA SER A 430 -19.47 24.44 -0.60
C SER A 430 -20.88 24.06 -0.12
N HIS A 431 -21.06 22.82 0.36
CA HIS A 431 -22.34 22.29 0.84
C HIS A 431 -22.45 22.24 2.37
N VAL A 432 -21.32 22.15 3.08
CA VAL A 432 -21.27 22.04 4.55
C VAL A 432 -20.32 23.02 5.20
N SER A 433 -20.62 23.40 6.45
CA SER A 433 -19.69 24.11 7.32
C SER A 433 -19.10 23.14 8.35
N THR A 434 -17.77 23.18 8.49
CA THR A 434 -17.02 22.47 9.53
C THR A 434 -15.95 23.38 10.11
N LYS A 435 -15.55 23.12 11.36
CA LYS A 435 -14.36 23.74 11.95
C LYS A 435 -13.12 22.85 11.80
N ARG A 436 -13.28 21.58 11.44
CA ARG A 436 -12.20 20.59 11.42
C ARG A 436 -12.20 19.77 10.13
N VAL A 437 -11.01 19.55 9.60
CA VAL A 437 -10.76 18.69 8.44
C VAL A 437 -9.62 17.74 8.79
N LEU A 438 -9.86 16.44 8.65
CA LEU A 438 -8.84 15.41 8.82
C LEU A 438 -8.36 14.96 7.43
N PHE A 439 -7.07 15.09 7.19
CA PHE A 439 -6.42 14.71 5.95
C PHE A 439 -5.63 13.43 6.15
N HIS A 440 -5.89 12.42 5.33
CA HIS A 440 -5.04 11.26 5.17
C HIS A 440 -4.07 11.45 3.99
N ASP A 441 -3.01 10.63 3.90
CA ASP A 441 -1.94 10.76 2.89
C ASP A 441 -1.22 12.14 2.87
N ALA A 442 -1.24 12.84 4.01
CA ALA A 442 -0.71 14.20 4.13
C ALA A 442 0.78 14.36 3.78
N MET A 443 1.60 13.30 3.96
CA MET A 443 3.02 13.32 3.59
C MET A 443 3.25 13.04 2.10
N ARG A 444 2.28 12.44 1.41
CA ARG A 444 2.36 12.14 -0.04
C ARG A 444 1.84 13.28 -0.90
N ASP A 445 1.09 14.21 -0.31
CA ASP A 445 0.57 15.40 -0.98
C ASP A 445 0.39 16.56 0.00
N GLY A 446 1.52 16.91 0.60
CA GLY A 446 1.63 18.10 1.44
C GLY A 446 1.28 19.37 0.68
N VAL A 447 1.37 19.36 -0.65
CA VAL A 447 1.02 20.51 -1.50
C VAL A 447 -0.47 20.84 -1.46
N ASN A 448 -1.35 19.88 -1.73
CA ASN A 448 -2.79 20.13 -1.71
C ASN A 448 -3.27 20.42 -0.28
N LEU A 449 -2.75 19.71 0.72
CA LEU A 449 -3.00 20.01 2.13
C LEU A 449 -2.71 21.48 2.44
N PHE A 450 -1.53 21.95 2.07
CA PHE A 450 -1.10 23.31 2.33
C PHE A 450 -1.93 24.35 1.54
N ARG A 451 -2.28 24.08 0.28
CA ARG A 451 -3.21 24.93 -0.48
C ARG A 451 -4.56 25.07 0.24
N HIS A 452 -5.12 23.97 0.73
CA HIS A 452 -6.39 23.99 1.46
C HIS A 452 -6.28 24.70 2.81
N MET A 453 -5.17 24.53 3.54
CA MET A 453 -4.90 25.27 4.77
C MET A 453 -4.94 26.78 4.54
N ASN A 454 -4.24 27.28 3.52
CA ASN A 454 -4.23 28.70 3.18
C ASN A 454 -5.59 29.20 2.72
N ARG A 455 -6.26 28.45 1.84
CA ARG A 455 -7.56 28.86 1.28
C ARG A 455 -8.67 28.94 2.32
N TYR A 456 -8.67 28.04 3.30
CA TYR A 456 -9.73 27.94 4.31
C TYR A 456 -9.31 28.45 5.70
N GLY A 457 -8.12 29.01 5.84
CA GLY A 457 -7.59 29.50 7.12
C GLY A 457 -7.47 28.39 8.18
N LEU A 458 -7.06 27.19 7.75
CA LEU A 458 -6.89 26.05 8.64
C LEU A 458 -5.47 26.03 9.23
N SER A 459 -5.36 25.68 10.50
CA SER A 459 -4.08 25.43 11.17
C SER A 459 -4.00 23.97 11.61
N VAL A 460 -2.80 23.40 11.65
CA VAL A 460 -2.59 22.03 12.14
C VAL A 460 -2.99 21.98 13.63
N ALA A 461 -3.94 21.11 13.94
CA ALA A 461 -4.44 20.87 15.30
C ALA A 461 -3.92 19.56 15.88
N GLY A 462 -3.43 18.63 15.05
CA GLY A 462 -2.75 17.40 15.46
C GLY A 462 -2.22 16.61 14.25
N MET A 463 -1.18 15.80 14.46
CA MET A 463 -0.56 15.01 13.39
C MET A 463 -0.08 13.64 13.88
N LEU A 464 -0.37 12.61 13.09
CA LEU A 464 0.25 11.29 13.17
C LEU A 464 1.32 11.17 12.08
N GLU A 465 2.58 10.98 12.49
CA GLU A 465 3.74 10.80 11.62
C GLU A 465 3.83 9.34 11.10
N SER A 466 2.80 8.88 10.38
CA SER A 466 2.86 7.60 9.65
C SER A 466 3.55 7.79 8.28
N ASP A 467 3.92 6.69 7.62
CA ASP A 467 4.48 6.72 6.25
C ASP A 467 3.59 7.46 5.23
N ARG A 468 2.27 7.51 5.49
CA ARG A 468 1.28 8.26 4.72
C ARG A 468 1.07 9.66 5.28
N GLY A 469 1.17 9.82 6.59
CA GLY A 469 0.80 11.03 7.31
C GLY A 469 -0.70 11.17 7.48
N MET A 470 -1.13 11.54 8.68
CA MET A 470 -2.51 11.94 8.92
C MET A 470 -2.54 13.21 9.77
N VAL A 471 -3.20 14.24 9.24
CA VAL A 471 -3.16 15.61 9.79
C VAL A 471 -4.57 16.10 10.07
N LEU A 472 -4.87 16.39 11.33
CA LEU A 472 -6.06 17.13 11.71
C LEU A 472 -5.77 18.63 11.60
N CYS A 473 -6.59 19.32 10.84
CA CYS A 473 -6.58 20.77 10.72
C CYS A 473 -7.85 21.37 11.32
N SER A 474 -7.75 22.56 11.92
CA SER A 474 -8.88 23.28 12.53
C SER A 474 -8.83 24.78 12.23
N THR A 475 -10.00 25.41 12.11
CA THR A 475 -10.12 26.87 12.13
C THR A 475 -10.01 27.37 13.57
N GLY A 476 -9.05 28.25 13.88
CA GLY A 476 -9.00 28.96 15.18
C GLY A 476 -7.95 28.50 16.19
N GLY A 477 -6.88 27.82 15.77
CA GLY A 477 -5.64 27.70 16.56
C GLY A 477 -5.68 26.78 17.79
N GLU A 478 -6.66 25.88 17.93
CA GLU A 478 -6.61 24.81 18.93
C GLU A 478 -5.55 23.76 18.55
N ILE A 479 -4.29 24.01 18.92
CA ILE A 479 -3.19 23.05 18.78
C ILE A 479 -3.25 22.11 19.98
N ALA A 480 -3.74 20.89 19.78
CA ALA A 480 -3.64 19.85 20.79
C ALA A 480 -2.53 18.90 20.38
N ALA A 481 -1.40 18.92 21.11
CA ALA A 481 -0.36 17.92 20.94
C ALA A 481 -0.99 16.52 21.07
N VAL A 482 -0.96 15.76 19.98
CA VAL A 482 -1.21 14.32 20.08
C VAL A 482 0.09 13.71 20.59
N PRO A 483 0.10 13.06 21.76
CA PRO A 483 1.33 12.52 22.33
C PRO A 483 1.88 11.45 21.38
N ASN A 484 2.94 11.79 20.65
CA ASN A 484 3.79 10.79 20.02
C ASN A 484 4.81 10.35 21.08
N GLY A 485 4.79 9.07 21.42
CA GLY A 485 5.78 8.46 22.30
C GLY A 485 5.21 8.06 23.65
N HIS A 486 5.14 6.75 23.86
CA HIS A 486 5.23 6.18 25.18
C HIS A 486 6.72 6.18 25.61
N PRO A 487 7.05 6.32 26.90
CA PRO A 487 8.43 6.20 27.35
C PRO A 487 9.00 4.85 26.90
N ALA A 488 10.19 4.87 26.29
CA ALA A 488 10.75 3.69 25.63
C ALA A 488 11.19 2.60 26.63
N ASP A 489 11.29 2.93 27.92
CA ASP A 489 11.74 2.05 29.01
C ASP A 489 10.56 1.53 29.86
N ILE A 490 9.48 1.08 29.21
CA ILE A 490 8.33 0.48 29.90
C ILE A 490 8.61 -1.01 30.14
N ILE A 491 8.51 -1.43 31.40
CA ILE A 491 8.47 -2.84 31.79
C ILE A 491 7.02 -3.26 32.06
N ILE A 492 6.59 -4.38 31.48
CA ILE A 492 5.27 -4.97 31.71
C ILE A 492 5.33 -5.85 32.97
N ASP A 493 5.06 -5.26 34.12
CA ASP A 493 5.09 -5.92 35.43
C ASP A 493 3.80 -6.70 35.75
N GLN A 494 2.65 -6.18 35.31
CA GLN A 494 1.32 -6.77 35.48
C GLN A 494 0.66 -7.07 34.12
N PRO A 495 1.12 -8.11 33.40
CA PRO A 495 0.50 -8.48 32.13
C PRO A 495 -0.91 -9.03 32.36
N ASP A 496 -1.84 -8.56 31.53
CA ASP A 496 -3.19 -9.09 31.39
C ASP A 496 -3.51 -9.07 29.89
N PHE A 497 -3.42 -10.24 29.26
CA PHE A 497 -3.59 -10.36 27.81
C PHE A 497 -4.29 -11.68 27.50
N ARG A 498 -4.88 -11.77 26.32
CA ARG A 498 -5.51 -13.01 25.86
C ARG A 498 -5.13 -13.28 24.43
N LEU A 499 -4.54 -14.46 24.19
CA LEU A 499 -4.28 -15.01 22.88
C LEU A 499 -5.36 -16.04 22.53
N THR A 500 -5.86 -15.99 21.30
CA THR A 500 -6.78 -16.98 20.75
C THR A 500 -6.49 -17.24 19.28
N THR A 501 -6.86 -18.40 18.77
CA THR A 501 -6.79 -18.72 17.34
C THR A 501 -7.96 -19.61 16.95
N THR A 502 -8.38 -19.55 15.68
CA THR A 502 -9.37 -20.45 15.10
C THR A 502 -8.78 -21.80 14.71
N ASP A 503 -7.46 -21.86 14.56
CA ASP A 503 -6.74 -23.07 14.17
C ASP A 503 -6.53 -23.95 15.40
N LEU A 504 -7.50 -24.84 15.69
CA LEU A 504 -7.45 -25.72 16.86
C LEU A 504 -6.59 -26.97 16.62
N MET A 505 -6.37 -27.33 15.35
CA MET A 505 -5.57 -28.48 14.92
C MET A 505 -4.88 -28.15 13.60
N ILE A 506 -3.57 -28.38 13.53
CA ILE A 506 -2.73 -28.07 12.36
C ILE A 506 -1.98 -29.33 11.92
N ALA A 507 -1.91 -29.59 10.62
CA ALA A 507 -1.08 -30.64 10.05
C ALA A 507 -0.03 -30.03 9.12
N VAL A 508 1.25 -30.28 9.39
CA VAL A 508 2.38 -29.67 8.67
C VAL A 508 3.54 -30.65 8.49
N ALA A 509 4.36 -30.44 7.46
CA ALA A 509 5.54 -31.27 7.24
C ALA A 509 6.65 -30.95 8.25
N PRO A 510 7.55 -31.91 8.54
CA PRO A 510 8.68 -31.66 9.44
C PRO A 510 9.56 -30.52 8.93
N GLY A 511 9.90 -29.57 9.81
CA GLY A 511 10.67 -28.38 9.47
C GLY A 511 9.94 -27.35 8.59
N GLN A 512 8.69 -27.58 8.23
CA GLN A 512 7.91 -26.64 7.41
C GLN A 512 7.64 -25.36 8.17
N SER A 513 7.78 -24.22 7.47
CA SER A 513 7.28 -22.93 7.94
C SER A 513 5.83 -22.72 7.48
N PHE A 514 4.97 -22.31 8.39
CA PHE A 514 3.55 -22.02 8.14
C PHE A 514 3.11 -20.79 8.93
N GLU A 515 1.94 -20.24 8.62
CA GLU A 515 1.35 -19.10 9.33
C GLU A 515 0.11 -19.54 10.12
N ILE A 516 -0.07 -18.99 11.32
CA ILE A 516 -1.30 -19.08 12.09
C ILE A 516 -1.83 -17.68 12.37
N ALA A 517 -3.15 -17.49 12.32
CA ALA A 517 -3.74 -16.22 12.73
C ALA A 517 -3.97 -16.22 14.25
N VAL A 518 -3.37 -15.27 14.95
CA VAL A 518 -3.48 -15.13 16.41
C VAL A 518 -4.21 -13.84 16.76
N GLU A 519 -5.34 -13.95 17.42
CA GLU A 519 -6.07 -12.84 18.01
C GLU A 519 -5.50 -12.52 19.39
N LEU A 520 -4.88 -11.35 19.53
CA LEU A 520 -4.37 -10.77 20.76
C LEU A 520 -5.35 -9.71 21.29
N VAL A 521 -5.71 -9.80 22.56
CA VAL A 521 -6.42 -8.74 23.30
C VAL A 521 -5.54 -8.26 24.44
N ASN A 522 -5.26 -6.95 24.51
CA ASN A 522 -4.56 -6.37 25.65
C ASN A 522 -5.55 -5.87 26.70
N GLN A 523 -5.47 -6.38 27.92
CA GLN A 523 -6.23 -5.89 29.08
C GLN A 523 -5.31 -5.26 30.14
N SER A 524 -4.00 -5.32 29.92
CA SER A 524 -2.96 -4.77 30.78
C SER A 524 -3.17 -3.28 31.00
N PRO A 525 -2.74 -2.74 32.15
CA PRO A 525 -2.75 -1.30 32.40
C PRO A 525 -1.79 -0.51 31.49
N ARG A 526 -0.85 -1.20 30.82
CA ARG A 526 0.16 -0.62 29.93
C ARG A 526 -0.10 -0.98 28.47
N THR A 527 0.33 -0.12 27.55
CA THR A 527 0.39 -0.40 26.11
C THR A 527 1.40 -1.52 25.86
N LEU A 528 1.08 -2.45 24.95
CA LEU A 528 2.03 -3.43 24.44
C LEU A 528 2.60 -2.92 23.12
N SER A 529 3.93 -2.87 22.99
CA SER A 529 4.60 -2.35 21.80
C SER A 529 5.88 -3.10 21.51
N SER A 530 6.12 -3.39 20.23
CA SER A 530 7.40 -3.90 19.75
C SER A 530 8.45 -2.80 19.51
N ASP A 531 8.10 -1.53 19.72
CA ASP A 531 8.99 -0.38 19.52
C ASP A 531 9.56 0.17 20.85
N PHE A 532 9.26 -0.46 21.98
CA PHE A 532 9.97 -0.22 23.23
C PHE A 532 11.44 -0.64 23.15
N VAL A 533 12.29 -0.08 24.03
CA VAL A 533 13.70 -0.52 24.22
C VAL A 533 13.74 -2.01 24.56
N HIS A 534 12.80 -2.44 25.39
CA HIS A 534 12.50 -3.83 25.69
C HIS A 534 11.25 -4.25 24.92
N PRO A 535 11.37 -4.65 23.65
CA PRO A 535 10.23 -4.86 22.77
C PRO A 535 9.36 -6.01 23.25
N VAL A 536 8.04 -5.80 23.18
CA VAL A 536 7.04 -6.84 23.41
C VAL A 536 6.76 -7.54 22.08
N MET A 537 6.86 -8.86 22.07
CA MET A 537 6.79 -9.70 20.88
C MET A 537 5.86 -10.89 21.13
N LEU A 538 5.27 -11.44 20.06
CA LEU A 538 4.60 -12.73 20.09
C LEU A 538 5.61 -13.83 19.77
N SER A 539 5.59 -14.94 20.50
CA SER A 539 6.47 -16.07 20.29
C SER A 539 5.77 -17.36 20.72
N TYR A 540 6.47 -18.47 20.71
CA TYR A 540 5.90 -19.77 21.03
C TYR A 540 6.91 -20.74 21.61
N HIS A 541 6.37 -21.79 22.24
CA HIS A 541 7.07 -22.96 22.69
C HIS A 541 6.49 -24.19 21.99
N TRP A 542 7.36 -25.15 21.65
CA TRP A 542 6.89 -26.48 21.29
C TRP A 542 6.89 -27.36 22.53
N LEU A 543 5.78 -28.02 22.79
CA LEU A 543 5.62 -29.01 23.85
C LEU A 543 5.39 -30.39 23.22
N ASN A 544 5.97 -31.41 23.82
CA ASN A 544 5.68 -32.80 23.50
C ASN A 544 4.24 -33.16 23.92
N ALA A 545 3.74 -34.31 23.46
CA ALA A 545 2.41 -34.80 23.82
C ALA A 545 2.20 -34.93 25.35
N ASP A 546 3.26 -35.23 26.12
CA ASP A 546 3.25 -35.33 27.58
C ASP A 546 3.31 -33.96 28.30
N GLY A 547 3.45 -32.85 27.56
CA GLY A 547 3.53 -31.49 28.10
C GLY A 547 4.94 -31.03 28.46
N THR A 548 5.97 -31.86 28.26
CA THR A 548 7.37 -31.44 28.42
C THR A 548 7.79 -30.49 27.29
N ILE A 549 8.69 -29.55 27.58
CA ILE A 549 9.15 -28.58 26.59
C ILE A 549 10.06 -29.29 25.58
N HIS A 550 9.65 -29.27 24.31
CA HIS A 550 10.45 -29.69 23.16
C HIS A 550 11.34 -28.55 22.66
N LEU A 551 10.78 -27.35 22.49
CA LEU A 551 11.53 -26.13 22.15
C LEU A 551 11.05 -24.99 23.05
N PHE A 552 11.97 -24.44 23.83
CA PHE A 552 11.67 -23.31 24.71
C PHE A 552 11.77 -21.96 24.01
N ASP A 553 12.67 -21.77 23.07
CA ASP A 553 12.93 -20.43 22.52
C ASP A 553 12.79 -20.41 21.00
N ALA A 554 11.67 -19.89 20.51
CA ALA A 554 11.30 -19.89 19.11
C ALA A 554 11.40 -18.49 18.44
N PRO A 555 11.32 -18.39 17.10
CA PRO A 555 11.35 -17.10 16.41
C PRO A 555 10.27 -16.12 16.89
N ARG A 556 10.62 -14.83 16.91
CA ARG A 556 9.73 -13.76 17.34
C ARG A 556 8.89 -13.22 16.19
N THR A 557 7.65 -12.89 16.50
CA THR A 557 6.75 -12.12 15.63
C THR A 557 6.50 -10.76 16.27
N ARG A 558 6.82 -9.68 15.56
CA ARG A 558 6.54 -8.31 16.03
C ARG A 558 5.04 -8.06 16.08
N LEU A 559 4.59 -7.27 17.05
CA LEU A 559 3.27 -6.68 17.04
C LEU A 559 3.18 -5.71 15.85
N PRO A 560 2.06 -5.70 15.11
CA PRO A 560 1.90 -4.85 13.93
C PRO A 560 1.75 -3.37 14.27
N PHE A 561 1.38 -3.05 15.52
CA PHE A 561 1.21 -1.71 16.05
C PHE A 561 1.05 -1.75 17.58
N ASP A 562 1.14 -0.58 18.20
CA ASP A 562 0.87 -0.38 19.63
C ASP A 562 -0.55 -0.81 20.01
N LEU A 563 -0.64 -1.67 21.02
CA LEU A 563 -1.92 -2.18 21.52
C LEU A 563 -2.24 -1.57 22.88
N ARG A 564 -3.10 -0.56 22.90
CA ARG A 564 -3.60 0.08 24.13
C ARG A 564 -4.49 -0.87 24.92
N ARG A 565 -4.77 -0.54 26.18
CA ARG A 565 -5.72 -1.29 27.01
C ARG A 565 -7.09 -1.39 26.32
N GLY A 566 -7.63 -2.58 26.25
CA GLY A 566 -8.87 -2.93 25.55
C GLY A 566 -8.68 -3.20 24.05
N GLY A 567 -7.53 -2.87 23.48
CA GLY A 567 -7.23 -3.05 22.07
C GLY A 567 -7.10 -4.52 21.67
N ARG A 568 -7.45 -4.81 20.42
CA ARG A 568 -7.39 -6.15 19.81
C ARG A 568 -6.62 -6.12 18.50
N ALA A 569 -5.78 -7.13 18.28
CA ALA A 569 -5.01 -7.30 17.05
C ALA A 569 -5.11 -8.75 16.54
N SER A 570 -5.41 -8.92 15.24
CA SER A 570 -5.24 -10.22 14.56
C SER A 570 -3.87 -10.25 13.91
N ILE A 571 -3.01 -11.18 14.29
CA ILE A 571 -1.59 -11.19 13.93
C ILE A 571 -1.29 -12.49 13.18
N PRO A 572 -0.88 -12.45 11.90
CA PRO A 572 -0.34 -13.62 11.23
C PRO A 572 1.05 -13.92 11.81
N MET A 573 1.15 -15.05 12.49
CA MET A 573 2.35 -15.48 13.18
C MET A 573 3.01 -16.61 12.40
N THR A 574 4.29 -16.44 12.04
CA THR A 574 5.06 -17.48 11.36
C THR A 574 5.59 -18.49 12.36
N ILE A 575 5.31 -19.77 12.11
CA ILE A 575 5.71 -20.91 12.93
C ILE A 575 6.58 -21.84 12.09
N VAL A 576 7.67 -22.31 12.70
CA VAL A 576 8.53 -23.37 12.15
C VAL A 576 8.25 -24.66 12.92
N ALA A 577 7.78 -25.69 12.19
CA ALA A 577 7.50 -27.01 12.74
C ALA A 577 8.79 -27.73 13.19
N PRO A 578 8.75 -28.58 14.23
CA PRO A 578 9.83 -29.49 14.57
C PRO A 578 10.21 -30.37 13.39
N THR A 579 11.47 -30.80 13.33
CA THR A 579 11.95 -31.74 12.29
C THR A 579 11.59 -33.19 12.59
N GLN A 580 11.13 -33.49 13.81
CA GLN A 580 10.68 -34.81 14.21
C GLN A 580 9.17 -34.95 13.92
N SER A 581 8.77 -36.05 13.28
CA SER A 581 7.36 -36.38 13.09
C SER A 581 6.75 -36.87 14.40
N SER A 582 5.71 -36.18 14.88
CA SER A 582 4.97 -36.53 16.09
C SER A 582 3.72 -35.67 16.23
N MET A 583 2.94 -35.93 17.28
CA MET A 583 1.95 -35.00 17.80
C MET A 583 2.61 -34.05 18.81
N PHE A 584 2.51 -32.74 18.55
CA PHE A 584 3.00 -31.68 19.42
C PHE A 584 1.87 -30.77 19.87
N ARG A 585 2.16 -29.98 20.90
CA ARG A 585 1.38 -28.79 21.25
C ARG A 585 2.22 -27.55 21.01
N LEU A 586 1.72 -26.64 20.20
CA LEU A 586 2.26 -25.31 20.04
C LEU A 586 1.65 -24.43 21.12
N GLU A 587 2.45 -23.95 22.07
CA GLU A 587 2.02 -22.98 23.07
C GLU A 587 2.47 -21.58 22.65
N ILE A 588 1.51 -20.71 22.36
CA ILE A 588 1.75 -19.33 21.94
C ILE A 588 1.74 -18.46 23.20
N ASP A 589 2.77 -17.62 23.33
CA ASP A 589 2.96 -16.71 24.46
C ASP A 589 3.53 -15.36 23.99
N MET A 590 3.48 -14.37 24.86
CA MET A 590 4.13 -13.08 24.67
C MET A 590 5.44 -13.01 25.46
N VAL A 591 6.43 -12.35 24.89
CA VAL A 591 7.73 -12.11 25.53
C VAL A 591 8.04 -10.62 25.49
N GLN A 592 8.58 -10.10 26.58
CA GLN A 592 9.25 -8.82 26.59
C GLN A 592 10.77 -9.05 26.60
N GLU A 593 11.44 -8.67 25.53
CA GLU A 593 12.86 -8.99 25.31
C GLU A 593 13.75 -8.40 26.41
N GLY A 594 14.66 -9.24 26.91
CA GLY A 594 15.54 -8.90 28.04
C GLY A 594 14.85 -8.74 29.40
N VAL A 595 13.53 -9.00 29.48
CA VAL A 595 12.74 -8.84 30.71
C VAL A 595 12.15 -10.18 31.18
N ALA A 596 11.15 -10.72 30.47
CA ALA A 596 10.46 -11.95 30.85
C ALA A 596 9.51 -12.46 29.76
N TRP A 597 9.16 -13.75 29.81
CA TRP A 597 7.95 -14.27 29.20
C TRP A 597 6.73 -13.80 30.01
N LEU A 598 5.78 -13.14 29.35
CA LEU A 598 4.64 -12.55 30.05
C LEU A 598 3.68 -13.63 30.57
N GLY A 599 3.61 -14.78 29.91
CA GLY A 599 2.82 -15.94 30.36
C GLY A 599 3.34 -16.59 31.64
N GLU A 600 4.58 -16.33 32.08
CA GLU A 600 5.03 -16.74 33.42
C GLU A 600 4.27 -16.01 34.53
N ARG A 601 3.95 -14.75 34.29
CA ARG A 601 3.20 -13.88 35.22
C ARG A 601 1.69 -13.94 34.98
N HIS A 602 1.27 -14.29 33.76
CA HIS A 602 -0.13 -14.43 33.38
C HIS A 602 -0.40 -15.68 32.51
N PRO A 603 -0.35 -16.90 33.09
CA PRO A 603 -0.47 -18.15 32.32
C PRO A 603 -1.80 -18.29 31.56
N ALA A 604 -2.88 -17.68 32.07
CA ALA A 604 -4.21 -17.73 31.46
C ALA A 604 -4.30 -16.97 30.13
N GLY A 605 -3.32 -16.13 29.80
CA GLY A 605 -3.28 -15.39 28.54
C GLY A 605 -2.73 -16.16 27.35
N LYS A 606 -2.05 -17.29 27.60
CA LYS A 606 -1.46 -18.14 26.57
C LYS A 606 -2.53 -18.90 25.77
N CYS A 607 -2.17 -19.32 24.57
CA CYS A 607 -3.02 -20.15 23.72
C CYS A 607 -2.28 -21.44 23.31
N GLN A 608 -2.98 -22.57 23.20
CA GLN A 608 -2.37 -23.81 22.74
C GLN A 608 -3.10 -24.38 21.52
N VAL A 609 -2.31 -24.83 20.55
CA VAL A 609 -2.78 -25.49 19.31
C VAL A 609 -2.18 -26.88 19.24
N LYS A 610 -3.00 -27.87 18.84
CA LYS A 610 -2.49 -29.21 18.55
C LYS A 610 -1.89 -29.24 17.15
N CYS A 611 -0.70 -29.79 17.00
CA CYS A 611 -0.01 -29.85 15.71
C CYS A 611 0.47 -31.27 15.43
N LEU A 612 -0.01 -31.84 14.32
CA LEU A 612 0.51 -33.06 13.74
C LEU A 612 1.64 -32.69 12.78
N VAL A 613 2.85 -33.16 13.08
CA VAL A 613 4.00 -33.00 12.18
C VAL A 613 4.18 -34.33 11.44
N ASP A 614 3.84 -34.36 10.15
CA ASP A 614 3.89 -35.58 9.32
C ASP A 614 4.41 -35.24 7.91
N PRO A 615 5.36 -36.01 7.34
CA PRO A 615 5.89 -35.78 5.99
C PRO A 615 4.83 -35.67 4.89
N ASN A 616 3.65 -36.28 5.09
CA ASN A 616 2.55 -36.29 4.14
C ASN A 616 1.56 -35.12 4.32
N ALA A 617 1.80 -34.19 5.26
CA ALA A 617 0.83 -33.13 5.58
C ALA A 617 0.89 -31.89 4.65
N ALA A 618 1.97 -31.68 3.90
CA ALA A 618 2.15 -30.51 3.03
C ALA A 618 1.15 -30.44 1.85
N SER A 619 0.59 -31.57 1.42
CA SER A 619 -0.32 -31.67 0.26
C SER A 619 -1.77 -31.27 0.57
N ALA A 620 -2.14 -31.10 1.84
CA ALA A 620 -3.53 -30.84 2.25
C ALA A 620 -3.89 -29.35 2.52
N ALA A 621 -2.93 -28.41 2.46
CA ALA A 621 -2.97 -27.21 3.30
C ALA A 621 -3.12 -25.80 2.63
N GLN A 622 -3.73 -25.62 1.46
CA GLN A 622 -3.96 -24.26 0.91
C GLN A 622 -5.43 -23.92 0.65
N GLY A 623 -6.11 -23.46 1.69
CA GLY A 623 -7.50 -22.96 1.68
C GLY A 623 -7.70 -21.58 1.02
N ARG A 624 -6.99 -21.25 -0.06
CA ARG A 624 -7.18 -20.03 -0.86
C ARG A 624 -7.49 -20.41 -2.31
N LEU A 625 -8.69 -20.06 -2.79
CA LEU A 625 -9.10 -20.35 -4.17
C LEU A 625 -8.28 -19.54 -5.19
N PRO A 626 -7.84 -20.13 -6.31
CA PRO A 626 -7.19 -19.39 -7.38
C PRO A 626 -8.11 -18.38 -8.07
N HIS A 627 -7.54 -17.32 -8.64
CA HIS A 627 -8.28 -16.23 -9.29
C HIS A 627 -9.06 -16.63 -10.55
N PHE A 628 -8.76 -17.79 -11.17
CA PHE A 628 -9.48 -18.27 -12.34
C PHE A 628 -10.80 -18.98 -11.99
N VAL A 629 -11.03 -19.24 -10.71
CA VAL A 629 -12.23 -19.91 -10.22
C VAL A 629 -13.41 -18.93 -10.23
N GLU A 630 -14.54 -19.36 -10.77
CA GLU A 630 -15.76 -18.56 -10.89
C GLU A 630 -16.32 -18.18 -9.51
N SER A 631 -16.91 -16.98 -9.39
CA SER A 631 -17.53 -16.47 -8.16
C SER A 631 -18.57 -17.42 -7.58
N GLU A 632 -19.36 -18.03 -8.45
CA GLU A 632 -20.41 -18.97 -8.11
C GLU A 632 -19.84 -20.20 -7.41
N PHE A 633 -18.70 -20.71 -7.88
CA PHE A 633 -18.01 -21.79 -7.19
C PHE A 633 -17.38 -21.31 -5.89
N ALA A 634 -16.83 -20.09 -5.84
CA ALA A 634 -16.25 -19.55 -4.62
C ALA A 634 -17.27 -19.47 -3.47
N ASP A 635 -18.51 -19.09 -3.77
CA ASP A 635 -19.62 -19.08 -2.82
C ASP A 635 -19.98 -20.51 -2.36
N LEU A 636 -20.07 -21.45 -3.29
CA LEU A 636 -20.33 -22.86 -2.98
C LEU A 636 -19.21 -23.47 -2.13
N TRP A 637 -17.95 -23.18 -2.44
CA TRP A 637 -16.79 -23.56 -1.64
C TRP A 637 -16.91 -22.99 -0.23
N SER A 638 -17.22 -21.70 -0.08
CA SER A 638 -17.39 -21.09 1.24
C SER A 638 -18.51 -21.74 2.06
N ARG A 639 -19.59 -22.18 1.41
CA ARG A 639 -20.75 -22.80 2.07
C ARG A 639 -20.52 -24.26 2.47
N PHE A 640 -19.81 -25.03 1.63
CA PHE A 640 -19.77 -26.49 1.74
C PHE A 640 -18.39 -27.07 2.06
N ARG A 641 -17.30 -26.28 2.09
CA ARG A 641 -15.93 -26.78 2.35
C ARG A 641 -15.77 -27.56 3.65
N ASP A 642 -16.49 -27.21 4.72
CA ASP A 642 -16.37 -27.89 6.03
C ASP A 642 -17.21 -29.18 6.11
N ARG A 643 -17.90 -29.52 5.02
CA ARG A 643 -18.79 -30.68 4.85
C ARG A 643 -18.27 -31.64 3.77
N THR A 644 -17.07 -31.41 3.28
CA THR A 644 -16.28 -32.36 2.49
C THR A 644 -14.86 -32.46 3.05
N MET A 645 -14.19 -33.59 2.83
CA MET A 645 -12.77 -33.77 3.18
C MET A 645 -11.85 -33.49 1.98
N VAL A 646 -12.40 -33.34 0.78
CA VAL A 646 -11.62 -33.13 -0.43
C VAL A 646 -11.12 -31.68 -0.53
N PRO A 647 -9.94 -31.46 -1.13
CA PRO A 647 -9.44 -30.11 -1.34
C PRO A 647 -10.29 -29.35 -2.38
N TRP A 648 -10.10 -28.03 -2.44
CA TRP A 648 -10.89 -27.17 -3.33
C TRP A 648 -10.82 -27.57 -4.81
N SER A 649 -9.69 -28.11 -5.27
CA SER A 649 -9.48 -28.49 -6.67
C SER A 649 -10.32 -29.69 -7.07
N VAL A 650 -10.53 -30.64 -6.15
CA VAL A 650 -11.41 -31.80 -6.34
C VAL A 650 -12.87 -31.38 -6.27
N LEU A 651 -13.23 -30.53 -5.30
CA LEU A 651 -14.59 -30.00 -5.22
C LEU A 651 -14.94 -29.17 -6.48
N TYR A 652 -13.96 -28.46 -7.04
CA TYR A 652 -14.07 -27.74 -8.31
C TYR A 652 -14.26 -28.69 -9.48
N SER A 653 -13.55 -29.82 -9.52
CA SER A 653 -13.72 -30.84 -10.56
C SER A 653 -15.13 -31.44 -10.53
N ALA A 654 -15.69 -31.72 -9.35
CA ALA A 654 -17.07 -32.18 -9.19
C ALA A 654 -18.09 -31.12 -9.66
N TYR A 655 -17.89 -29.86 -9.29
CA TYR A 655 -18.69 -28.72 -9.78
C TYR A 655 -18.67 -28.64 -11.31
N ARG A 656 -17.47 -28.70 -11.93
CA ARG A 656 -17.30 -28.61 -13.38
C ARG A 656 -17.90 -29.81 -14.10
N ALA A 657 -17.84 -31.01 -13.52
CA ALA A 657 -18.46 -32.21 -14.08
C ALA A 657 -19.99 -32.06 -14.16
N ALA A 658 -20.63 -31.69 -13.07
CA ALA A 658 -22.08 -31.48 -13.02
C ALA A 658 -22.52 -30.35 -13.96
N ARG A 659 -21.80 -29.24 -13.98
CA ARG A 659 -22.06 -28.12 -14.88
C ARG A 659 -21.89 -28.51 -16.36
N HIS A 660 -20.83 -29.26 -16.69
CA HIS A 660 -20.59 -29.75 -18.05
C HIS A 660 -21.74 -30.61 -18.57
N VAL A 661 -22.20 -31.59 -17.79
CA VAL A 661 -23.29 -32.48 -18.25
C VAL A 661 -24.63 -31.76 -18.37
N ALA A 662 -24.86 -30.73 -17.54
CA ALA A 662 -26.05 -29.88 -17.63
C ALA A 662 -26.02 -29.02 -18.89
N GLU A 663 -24.94 -28.26 -19.10
CA GLU A 663 -24.78 -27.34 -20.23
C GLU A 663 -24.72 -28.07 -21.58
N ALA A 664 -24.08 -29.25 -21.63
CA ALA A 664 -23.99 -30.07 -22.84
C ALA A 664 -25.25 -30.92 -23.09
N GLY A 665 -26.23 -30.92 -22.18
CA GLY A 665 -27.46 -31.71 -22.31
C GLY A 665 -27.22 -33.23 -22.28
N ILE A 666 -26.17 -33.70 -21.62
CA ILE A 666 -25.84 -35.13 -21.52
C ILE A 666 -26.86 -35.80 -20.60
N PRO A 667 -27.65 -36.80 -21.03
CA PRO A 667 -28.73 -37.38 -20.21
C PRO A 667 -28.19 -38.24 -19.06
N GLY A 668 -28.99 -38.40 -18.00
CA GLY A 668 -28.70 -39.32 -16.89
C GLY A 668 -28.62 -38.64 -15.52
N ASP A 669 -28.58 -39.47 -14.49
CA ASP A 669 -28.54 -39.06 -13.08
C ASP A 669 -27.11 -38.77 -12.61
N ILE A 670 -26.98 -38.14 -11.43
CA ILE A 670 -25.70 -37.93 -10.74
C ILE A 670 -25.55 -39.00 -9.67
N VAL A 671 -24.40 -39.69 -9.63
CA VAL A 671 -24.11 -40.75 -8.67
C VAL A 671 -22.82 -40.42 -7.92
N GLU A 672 -22.88 -40.50 -6.59
CA GLU A 672 -21.73 -40.42 -5.70
C GLU A 672 -21.74 -41.62 -4.72
N CYS A 673 -20.61 -42.30 -4.63
CA CYS A 673 -20.37 -43.41 -3.70
C CYS A 673 -19.31 -42.97 -2.69
N GLY A 674 -19.68 -42.87 -1.42
CA GLY A 674 -18.88 -42.17 -0.41
C GLY A 674 -19.24 -40.69 -0.37
N VAL A 675 -20.09 -40.32 0.59
CA VAL A 675 -20.79 -39.03 0.66
C VAL A 675 -20.32 -38.24 1.89
N TRP A 676 -19.99 -38.93 2.98
CA TRP A 676 -19.66 -38.33 4.27
C TRP A 676 -20.75 -37.33 4.71
N ARG A 677 -20.40 -36.05 4.89
CA ARG A 677 -21.34 -34.97 5.26
C ARG A 677 -22.06 -34.35 4.07
N GLY A 678 -21.85 -34.83 2.84
CA GLY A 678 -22.60 -34.46 1.64
C GLY A 678 -22.15 -33.17 0.96
N GLY A 679 -20.96 -32.64 1.26
CA GLY A 679 -20.46 -31.41 0.65
C GLY A 679 -20.28 -31.50 -0.87
N CYS A 680 -19.69 -32.60 -1.37
CA CYS A 680 -19.50 -32.83 -2.81
C CYS A 680 -20.84 -32.98 -3.55
N ALA A 681 -21.74 -33.84 -3.06
CA ALA A 681 -23.12 -33.94 -3.52
C ALA A 681 -23.84 -32.58 -3.60
N ALA A 682 -23.73 -31.77 -2.55
CA ALA A 682 -24.38 -30.45 -2.50
C ALA A 682 -23.84 -29.51 -3.58
N VAL A 683 -22.52 -29.49 -3.79
CA VAL A 683 -21.89 -28.67 -4.83
C VAL A 683 -22.29 -29.13 -6.23
N MET A 684 -22.32 -30.44 -6.50
CA MET A 684 -22.79 -30.96 -7.79
C MET A 684 -24.26 -30.60 -8.04
N ALA A 685 -25.12 -30.71 -7.04
CA ALA A 685 -26.54 -30.38 -7.16
C ALA A 685 -26.78 -28.87 -7.36
N GLU A 686 -26.03 -28.01 -6.66
CA GLU A 686 -26.09 -26.56 -6.88
C GLU A 686 -25.60 -26.17 -8.28
N ALA A 687 -24.58 -26.85 -8.81
CA ALA A 687 -24.12 -26.63 -10.18
C ALA A 687 -25.22 -26.94 -11.20
N LEU A 688 -26.01 -28.01 -10.99
CA LEU A 688 -27.18 -28.31 -11.82
C LEU A 688 -28.24 -27.21 -11.71
N ALA A 689 -28.58 -26.79 -10.49
CA ALA A 689 -29.58 -25.74 -10.24
C ALA A 689 -29.20 -24.42 -10.91
N LEU A 690 -27.93 -24.02 -10.81
CA LEU A 690 -27.37 -22.83 -11.47
C LEU A 690 -27.43 -22.92 -13.00
N ALA A 691 -27.31 -24.12 -13.55
CA ALA A 691 -27.50 -24.38 -14.99
C ALA A 691 -28.98 -24.51 -15.40
N GLY A 692 -29.93 -24.31 -14.46
CA GLY A 692 -31.37 -24.41 -14.72
C GLY A 692 -31.90 -25.84 -14.84
N VAL A 693 -31.10 -26.84 -14.46
CA VAL A 693 -31.50 -28.26 -14.45
C VAL A 693 -31.92 -28.62 -13.04
N THR A 694 -33.14 -29.13 -12.88
CA THR A 694 -33.72 -29.42 -11.54
C THR A 694 -34.52 -30.73 -11.51
N ASP A 695 -34.36 -31.59 -12.50
CA ASP A 695 -35.19 -32.79 -12.73
C ASP A 695 -34.39 -34.10 -12.69
N ARG A 696 -33.07 -34.05 -12.48
CA ARG A 696 -32.21 -35.24 -12.36
C ARG A 696 -32.19 -35.76 -10.94
N ARG A 697 -32.09 -37.08 -10.76
CA ARG A 697 -31.84 -37.66 -9.44
C ARG A 697 -30.38 -37.51 -9.07
N VAL A 698 -30.13 -37.28 -7.79
CA VAL A 698 -28.79 -37.33 -7.19
C VAL A 698 -28.76 -38.51 -6.24
N LEU A 699 -28.16 -39.61 -6.68
CA LEU A 699 -28.10 -40.89 -5.98
C LEU A 699 -26.83 -40.95 -5.14
N LEU A 700 -26.99 -41.07 -3.83
CA LEU A 700 -25.92 -40.94 -2.84
C LEU A 700 -25.81 -42.23 -2.04
N PHE A 701 -24.74 -43.00 -2.27
CA PHE A 701 -24.47 -44.27 -1.61
C PHE A 701 -23.43 -44.07 -0.51
N ASP A 702 -23.78 -44.41 0.73
CA ASP A 702 -22.86 -44.31 1.87
C ASP A 702 -23.27 -45.28 2.98
N THR A 703 -22.31 -45.75 3.77
CA THR A 703 -22.59 -46.58 4.95
C THR A 703 -23.36 -45.78 6.02
N PHE A 704 -23.13 -44.46 6.07
CA PHE A 704 -23.45 -43.56 7.18
C PHE A 704 -22.99 -44.12 8.53
N ALA A 705 -21.89 -44.88 8.47
CA ALA A 705 -21.28 -45.66 9.55
C ALA A 705 -19.74 -45.65 9.46
N GLY A 706 -19.16 -44.78 8.62
CA GLY A 706 -17.71 -44.67 8.39
C GLY A 706 -17.17 -45.71 7.43
N MET A 707 -15.84 -45.84 7.39
CA MET A 707 -15.12 -46.76 6.49
C MET A 707 -15.52 -48.23 6.67
N THR A 708 -15.51 -48.98 5.56
CA THR A 708 -15.62 -50.44 5.52
C THR A 708 -14.29 -51.11 5.89
N GLU A 709 -14.30 -52.43 6.11
CA GLU A 709 -13.07 -53.17 6.44
C GLU A 709 -12.16 -53.29 5.20
N PRO A 710 -10.93 -52.73 5.23
CA PRO A 710 -9.99 -52.81 4.10
C PRO A 710 -9.33 -54.19 4.00
N ASP A 711 -8.77 -54.48 2.83
CA ASP A 711 -7.92 -55.65 2.60
C ASP A 711 -6.44 -55.29 2.36
N GLU A 712 -5.63 -56.30 2.05
CA GLU A 712 -4.18 -56.19 1.87
C GLU A 712 -3.72 -55.32 0.68
N ARG A 713 -4.64 -54.98 -0.23
CA ARG A 713 -4.38 -54.09 -1.37
C ARG A 713 -4.53 -52.61 -0.98
N ASP A 714 -5.15 -52.33 0.15
CA ASP A 714 -5.49 -51.00 0.62
C ASP A 714 -4.36 -50.42 1.48
N TRP A 715 -3.40 -49.81 0.79
CA TRP A 715 -2.30 -49.07 1.38
C TRP A 715 -2.07 -47.75 0.63
N MET A 716 -1.47 -46.78 1.31
CA MET A 716 -1.30 -45.42 0.77
C MET A 716 -0.30 -45.39 -0.38
N VAL A 717 -0.67 -44.84 -1.53
CA VAL A 717 0.21 -44.77 -2.72
C VAL A 717 1.54 -44.10 -2.36
N GLY A 718 2.65 -44.72 -2.79
CA GLY A 718 4.01 -44.25 -2.46
C GLY A 718 4.51 -44.61 -1.06
N ALA A 719 3.67 -45.20 -0.20
CA ALA A 719 4.01 -45.62 1.16
C ALA A 719 3.39 -47.00 1.49
N PRO A 720 3.87 -48.10 0.88
CA PRO A 720 3.29 -49.44 1.03
C PRO A 720 3.28 -49.98 2.47
N GLU A 721 4.14 -49.44 3.34
CA GLU A 721 4.14 -49.73 4.77
C GLU A 721 2.94 -49.13 5.52
N LYS A 722 2.29 -48.09 4.97
CA LYS A 722 1.09 -47.45 5.54
C LYS A 722 -0.18 -48.17 5.09
N GLN A 723 -0.42 -49.33 5.70
CA GLN A 723 -1.60 -50.17 5.49
C GLN A 723 -2.88 -49.54 6.11
N ALA A 724 -4.04 -49.69 5.46
CA ALA A 724 -5.33 -49.22 5.98
C ALA A 724 -5.84 -50.07 7.16
N ALA A 725 -5.59 -51.38 7.14
CA ALA A 725 -6.13 -52.31 8.14
C ALA A 725 -5.78 -51.97 9.61
N PRO A 726 -4.54 -51.58 9.97
CA PRO A 726 -4.25 -51.09 11.31
C PRO A 726 -5.06 -49.85 11.72
N ILE A 727 -5.29 -48.91 10.80
CA ILE A 727 -6.06 -47.68 11.04
C ILE A 727 -7.51 -48.04 11.31
N TYR A 728 -8.11 -48.86 10.43
CA TYR A 728 -9.48 -49.34 10.58
C TYR A 728 -9.69 -50.05 11.92
N ARG A 729 -8.81 -51.00 12.29
CA ARG A 729 -8.93 -51.75 13.55
C ARG A 729 -8.85 -50.85 14.79
N ALA A 730 -8.02 -49.81 14.76
CA ALA A 730 -7.88 -48.88 15.88
C ALA A 730 -9.10 -47.95 16.06
N ARG A 731 -9.89 -47.77 15.00
CA ARG A 731 -11.01 -46.82 14.90
C ARG A 731 -12.38 -47.49 14.85
N ARG A 732 -12.40 -48.82 14.76
CA ARG A 732 -13.61 -49.63 14.72
C ARG A 732 -14.30 -49.60 16.08
N GLN A 733 -15.58 -49.30 16.06
CA GLN A 733 -16.48 -49.35 17.22
C GLN A 733 -17.61 -50.35 16.94
N GLU A 734 -18.48 -50.56 17.93
CA GLU A 734 -19.64 -51.43 17.74
C GLU A 734 -20.64 -50.77 16.77
N GLY A 735 -20.78 -51.35 15.57
CA GLY A 735 -21.76 -50.93 14.56
C GLY A 735 -21.35 -49.75 13.67
N PHE A 736 -20.16 -49.14 13.87
CA PHE A 736 -19.60 -48.10 13.01
C PHE A 736 -18.07 -47.99 13.18
N THR A 737 -17.43 -47.24 12.29
CA THR A 737 -16.01 -46.87 12.38
C THR A 737 -15.91 -45.35 12.52
N ASP A 738 -15.12 -44.81 13.46
CA ASP A 738 -14.93 -43.36 13.61
C ASP A 738 -14.02 -42.72 12.53
N TRP A 739 -13.58 -43.54 11.57
CA TRP A 739 -12.84 -43.11 10.40
C TRP A 739 -13.82 -42.69 9.29
N ALA A 740 -13.71 -41.42 8.85
CA ALA A 740 -14.59 -40.82 7.85
C ALA A 740 -16.09 -40.97 8.21
N PHE A 741 -16.40 -40.92 9.50
CA PHE A 741 -17.78 -41.07 9.99
C PHE A 741 -18.60 -39.81 9.78
N ALA A 742 -19.79 -39.98 9.23
CA ALA A 742 -20.88 -39.00 9.25
C ALA A 742 -22.23 -39.72 9.28
N THR A 743 -23.20 -39.13 9.95
CA THR A 743 -24.56 -39.65 9.99
C THR A 743 -25.34 -39.25 8.75
N ARG A 744 -26.36 -40.04 8.41
CA ARG A 744 -27.31 -39.70 7.34
C ARG A 744 -27.99 -38.36 7.58
N ASP A 745 -28.26 -38.01 8.84
CA ASP A 745 -28.94 -36.76 9.18
C ASP A 745 -28.02 -35.54 8.97
N GLU A 746 -26.71 -35.66 9.22
CA GLU A 746 -25.73 -34.63 8.85
C GLU A 746 -25.70 -34.41 7.33
N ALA A 747 -25.66 -35.49 6.54
CA ALA A 747 -25.73 -35.38 5.08
C ALA A 747 -27.05 -34.73 4.62
N VAL A 748 -28.19 -35.16 5.17
CA VAL A 748 -29.50 -34.56 4.86
C VAL A 748 -29.55 -33.07 5.20
N ALA A 749 -28.98 -32.66 6.35
CA ALA A 749 -28.92 -31.26 6.73
C ALA A 749 -28.16 -30.43 5.69
N THR A 750 -26.99 -30.92 5.24
CA THR A 750 -26.21 -30.29 4.17
C THR A 750 -27.01 -30.15 2.87
N LEU A 751 -27.67 -31.21 2.43
CA LEU A 751 -28.40 -31.22 1.15
C LEU A 751 -29.63 -30.32 1.16
N ARG A 752 -30.28 -30.14 2.32
CA ARG A 752 -31.43 -29.23 2.47
C ARG A 752 -31.08 -27.76 2.32
N GLU A 753 -29.80 -27.41 2.46
CA GLU A 753 -29.34 -26.04 2.25
C GLU A 753 -29.08 -25.71 0.78
N THR A 754 -29.18 -26.68 -0.11
CA THR A 754 -29.04 -26.46 -1.55
C THR A 754 -30.29 -25.80 -2.14
N SER A 755 -30.13 -25.07 -3.25
CA SER A 755 -31.28 -24.60 -4.04
C SER A 755 -31.90 -25.71 -4.91
N TYR A 756 -31.23 -26.86 -5.04
CA TYR A 756 -31.71 -28.00 -5.80
C TYR A 756 -32.92 -28.67 -5.11
N PRO A 757 -33.96 -29.12 -5.85
CA PRO A 757 -35.14 -29.67 -5.21
C PRO A 757 -34.83 -30.90 -4.36
N PHE A 758 -35.08 -30.79 -3.05
CA PHE A 758 -34.65 -31.82 -2.10
C PHE A 758 -35.21 -33.22 -2.39
N HIS A 759 -36.39 -33.31 -3.02
CA HIS A 759 -37.02 -34.58 -3.39
C HIS A 759 -36.26 -35.38 -4.45
N ASN A 760 -35.28 -34.78 -5.11
CA ASN A 760 -34.42 -35.44 -6.10
C ASN A 760 -33.20 -36.13 -5.48
N PHE A 761 -32.88 -35.86 -4.21
CA PHE A 761 -31.81 -36.58 -3.51
C PHE A 761 -32.32 -37.93 -3.02
N VAL A 762 -31.62 -39.00 -3.41
CA VAL A 762 -31.89 -40.37 -2.96
C VAL A 762 -30.67 -40.85 -2.20
N LEU A 763 -30.78 -40.94 -0.87
CA LEU A 763 -29.69 -41.42 -0.01
C LEU A 763 -29.89 -42.90 0.31
N ILE A 764 -28.92 -43.72 -0.05
CA ILE A 764 -28.92 -45.18 0.11
C ILE A 764 -27.93 -45.54 1.21
N LYS A 765 -28.44 -46.08 2.33
CA LYS A 765 -27.62 -46.51 3.46
C LYS A 765 -27.11 -47.95 3.28
N GLY A 766 -25.80 -48.13 3.44
CA GLY A 766 -25.10 -49.42 3.50
C GLY A 766 -23.82 -49.40 2.67
N ALA A 767 -23.01 -50.44 2.80
CA ALA A 767 -21.84 -50.64 1.95
C ALA A 767 -22.27 -50.79 0.48
N VAL A 768 -21.44 -50.32 -0.46
CA VAL A 768 -21.78 -50.31 -1.90
C VAL A 768 -22.00 -51.73 -2.43
N GLU A 769 -21.28 -52.71 -1.89
CA GLU A 769 -21.36 -54.14 -2.16
C GLU A 769 -22.69 -54.76 -1.71
N GLU A 770 -23.32 -54.18 -0.69
CA GLU A 770 -24.61 -54.63 -0.15
C GLU A 770 -25.80 -53.88 -0.77
N THR A 771 -25.55 -52.71 -1.35
CA THR A 771 -26.59 -51.80 -1.81
C THR A 771 -26.75 -51.81 -3.33
N ILE A 772 -25.66 -52.00 -4.07
CA ILE A 772 -25.65 -52.05 -5.53
C ILE A 772 -25.62 -53.51 -5.97
N PRO A 773 -26.48 -53.95 -6.91
CA PRO A 773 -27.47 -53.16 -7.66
C PRO A 773 -28.87 -53.13 -7.03
N THR A 774 -29.07 -53.72 -5.84
CA THR A 774 -30.40 -54.18 -5.39
C THR A 774 -31.28 -53.09 -4.76
N LYS A 775 -30.71 -52.04 -4.16
CA LYS A 775 -31.49 -50.99 -3.47
C LYS A 775 -31.98 -49.86 -4.37
N VAL A 776 -31.54 -49.81 -5.64
CA VAL A 776 -32.05 -48.89 -6.66
C VAL A 776 -32.43 -49.71 -7.91
N PRO A 777 -33.57 -50.44 -7.88
CA PRO A 777 -33.96 -51.34 -8.97
C PRO A 777 -34.20 -50.61 -10.31
N ASP A 778 -34.60 -49.33 -10.27
CA ASP A 778 -34.79 -48.46 -11.44
C ASP A 778 -33.59 -47.52 -11.65
N LEU A 779 -32.38 -48.07 -11.56
CA LEU A 779 -31.17 -47.34 -11.88
C LEU A 779 -31.16 -47.00 -13.38
N GLY A 780 -31.17 -45.71 -13.70
CA GLY A 780 -31.19 -45.21 -15.07
C GLY A 780 -29.80 -45.06 -15.67
N ASP A 781 -29.73 -44.26 -16.73
CA ASP A 781 -28.49 -43.74 -17.28
C ASP A 781 -27.81 -42.80 -16.27
N ILE A 782 -26.48 -42.77 -16.27
CA ILE A 782 -25.68 -41.94 -15.37
C ILE A 782 -24.93 -40.90 -16.21
N ALA A 783 -24.99 -39.63 -15.80
CA ALA A 783 -24.27 -38.53 -16.45
C ALA A 783 -22.95 -38.21 -15.71
N VAL A 784 -22.94 -38.29 -14.38
CA VAL A 784 -21.73 -38.13 -13.56
C VAL A 784 -21.65 -39.29 -12.58
N LEU A 785 -20.51 -39.98 -12.58
CA LEU A 785 -20.18 -41.07 -11.67
C LEU A 785 -18.95 -40.70 -10.86
N ARG A 786 -19.12 -40.45 -9.56
CA ARG A 786 -18.03 -40.16 -8.62
C ARG A 786 -17.84 -41.32 -7.64
N LEU A 787 -16.64 -41.90 -7.65
CA LEU A 787 -16.20 -43.02 -6.80
C LEU A 787 -15.29 -42.46 -5.70
N ASP A 788 -15.67 -42.62 -4.43
CA ASP A 788 -15.03 -42.00 -3.27
C ASP A 788 -15.14 -42.90 -2.02
N THR A 789 -14.87 -44.19 -2.19
CA THR A 789 -14.97 -45.20 -1.12
C THR A 789 -13.61 -45.76 -0.69
N ASP A 790 -12.51 -45.13 -1.13
CA ASP A 790 -11.11 -45.40 -0.84
C ASP A 790 -10.55 -46.77 -1.26
N PHE A 791 -11.30 -47.87 -1.12
CA PHE A 791 -10.75 -49.22 -1.13
C PHE A 791 -10.99 -50.01 -2.41
N HIS A 792 -10.19 -51.06 -2.60
CA HIS A 792 -10.20 -51.90 -3.80
C HIS A 792 -11.57 -52.52 -4.07
N GLN A 793 -12.15 -53.18 -3.08
CA GLN A 793 -13.38 -53.95 -3.25
C GLN A 793 -14.57 -53.07 -3.64
N SER A 794 -14.75 -51.96 -2.93
CA SER A 794 -15.84 -51.01 -3.16
C SER A 794 -15.70 -50.31 -4.52
N THR A 795 -14.51 -49.78 -4.82
CA THR A 795 -14.22 -49.10 -6.10
C THR A 795 -14.45 -50.05 -7.28
N LYS A 796 -14.01 -51.31 -7.16
CA LYS A 796 -14.21 -52.33 -8.20
C LYS A 796 -15.70 -52.65 -8.40
N HIS A 797 -16.42 -52.86 -7.31
CA HIS A 797 -17.86 -53.15 -7.35
C HIS A 797 -18.66 -52.01 -8.00
N GLU A 798 -18.34 -50.76 -7.67
CA GLU A 798 -18.96 -49.59 -8.27
C GLU A 798 -18.69 -49.50 -9.78
N LEU A 799 -17.45 -49.72 -10.22
CA LEU A 799 -17.09 -49.72 -11.64
C LEU A 799 -17.82 -50.82 -12.41
N GLU A 800 -17.90 -52.04 -11.87
CA GLU A 800 -18.59 -53.17 -12.50
C GLU A 800 -20.07 -52.89 -12.73
N HIS A 801 -20.73 -52.17 -11.82
CA HIS A 801 -22.17 -51.93 -11.89
C HIS A 801 -22.58 -50.58 -12.50
N PHE A 802 -21.81 -49.52 -12.28
CA PHE A 802 -22.18 -48.17 -12.69
C PHE A 802 -21.47 -47.68 -13.96
N TYR A 803 -20.21 -48.06 -14.21
CA TYR A 803 -19.53 -47.62 -15.43
C TYR A 803 -20.25 -48.04 -16.73
N PRO A 804 -20.87 -49.24 -16.83
CA PRO A 804 -21.68 -49.60 -18.00
C PRO A 804 -22.87 -48.66 -18.23
N ARG A 805 -23.40 -48.03 -17.18
CA ARG A 805 -24.56 -47.10 -17.24
C ARG A 805 -24.16 -45.63 -17.39
N LEU A 806 -22.90 -45.29 -17.17
CA LEU A 806 -22.38 -43.97 -17.52
C LEU A 806 -22.57 -43.77 -19.03
N VAL A 807 -23.21 -42.68 -19.46
CA VAL A 807 -23.44 -42.44 -20.89
C VAL A 807 -22.20 -41.89 -21.59
N SER A 808 -22.16 -41.97 -22.92
CA SER A 808 -21.14 -41.28 -23.72
C SER A 808 -21.22 -39.76 -23.48
N GLY A 809 -20.08 -39.10 -23.32
CA GLY A 809 -19.96 -37.72 -22.85
C GLY A 809 -20.06 -37.58 -21.32
N GLY A 810 -20.53 -38.60 -20.60
CA GLY A 810 -20.63 -38.59 -19.14
C GLY A 810 -19.25 -38.56 -18.47
N VAL A 811 -19.21 -38.07 -17.24
CA VAL A 811 -17.98 -37.83 -16.48
C VAL A 811 -17.78 -38.91 -15.42
N LEU A 812 -16.60 -39.52 -15.41
CA LEU A 812 -16.11 -40.43 -14.37
C LEU A 812 -15.08 -39.71 -13.50
N ILE A 813 -15.27 -39.77 -12.17
CA ILE A 813 -14.34 -39.27 -11.17
C ILE A 813 -13.97 -40.43 -10.23
N CYS A 814 -12.68 -40.68 -10.04
CA CYS A 814 -12.17 -41.61 -9.02
C CYS A 814 -11.31 -40.80 -8.05
N ASP A 815 -11.82 -40.52 -6.85
CA ASP A 815 -11.23 -39.55 -5.92
C ASP A 815 -9.87 -40.01 -5.40
N ASP A 816 -9.80 -41.27 -4.98
CA ASP A 816 -8.63 -41.84 -4.33
C ASP A 816 -7.62 -42.50 -5.28
N TYR A 817 -7.72 -42.25 -6.59
CA TYR A 817 -6.84 -42.87 -7.59
C TYR A 817 -5.35 -42.70 -7.27
N GLY A 818 -4.96 -41.53 -6.75
CA GLY A 818 -3.58 -41.26 -6.33
C GLY A 818 -3.32 -41.40 -4.83
N TRP A 819 -4.33 -41.74 -4.02
CA TRP A 819 -4.24 -41.78 -2.56
C TRP A 819 -4.20 -43.20 -2.01
N TRP A 820 -5.10 -44.07 -2.47
CA TRP A 820 -5.16 -45.48 -2.08
C TRP A 820 -4.79 -46.39 -3.23
N ASN A 821 -3.82 -47.27 -2.98
CA ASN A 821 -3.40 -48.25 -3.97
C ASN A 821 -4.56 -49.19 -4.36
N GLY A 822 -5.47 -49.48 -3.43
CA GLY A 822 -6.66 -50.29 -3.68
C GLY A 822 -7.56 -49.69 -4.75
N ALA A 823 -7.99 -48.43 -4.58
CA ALA A 823 -8.78 -47.70 -5.57
C ALA A 823 -8.09 -47.64 -6.94
N ARG A 824 -6.80 -47.28 -6.97
CA ARG A 824 -5.99 -47.24 -8.21
C ARG A 824 -5.99 -48.58 -8.93
N LEU A 825 -5.71 -49.66 -8.19
CA LEU A 825 -5.60 -51.00 -8.74
C LEU A 825 -6.96 -51.49 -9.27
N ALA A 826 -8.05 -51.24 -8.54
CA ALA A 826 -9.40 -51.56 -8.99
C ALA A 826 -9.77 -50.83 -10.30
N PHE A 827 -9.45 -49.54 -10.38
CA PHE A 827 -9.65 -48.74 -11.58
C PHE A 827 -8.85 -49.27 -12.77
N ASP A 828 -7.53 -49.47 -12.59
CA ASP A 828 -6.63 -49.93 -13.65
C ASP A 828 -6.99 -51.34 -14.14
N GLU A 829 -7.33 -52.27 -13.22
CA GLU A 829 -7.83 -53.61 -13.54
C GLU A 829 -9.09 -53.53 -14.40
N TYR A 830 -10.09 -52.76 -13.98
CA TYR A 830 -11.35 -52.66 -14.72
C TYR A 830 -11.16 -52.09 -16.12
N MET A 831 -10.35 -51.04 -16.27
CA MET A 831 -10.05 -50.46 -17.58
C MET A 831 -9.32 -51.46 -18.49
N ALA A 832 -8.36 -52.21 -17.94
CA ALA A 832 -7.62 -53.23 -18.68
C ALA A 832 -8.53 -54.39 -19.13
N ASP A 833 -9.33 -54.94 -18.22
CA ASP A 833 -10.22 -56.08 -18.47
C ASP A 833 -11.27 -55.75 -19.53
N ASN A 834 -11.77 -54.51 -19.53
CA ASN A 834 -12.77 -54.03 -20.49
C ASN A 834 -12.15 -53.37 -21.74
N LYS A 835 -10.82 -53.37 -21.86
CA LYS A 835 -10.06 -52.77 -23.00
C LYS A 835 -10.39 -51.30 -23.23
N LEU A 836 -10.64 -50.57 -22.15
CA LEU A 836 -10.95 -49.15 -22.17
C LEU A 836 -9.65 -48.35 -22.19
N ARG A 837 -9.61 -47.29 -23.02
CA ARG A 837 -8.48 -46.37 -23.11
C ARG A 837 -9.00 -44.95 -22.91
N LEU A 838 -9.11 -44.56 -21.66
CA LEU A 838 -9.55 -43.22 -21.28
C LEU A 838 -8.35 -42.29 -21.16
N LEU A 839 -8.51 -41.05 -21.63
CA LEU A 839 -7.59 -39.99 -21.27
C LEU A 839 -7.93 -39.53 -19.85
N LEU A 840 -6.99 -39.70 -18.93
CA LEU A 840 -7.16 -39.29 -17.53
C LEU A 840 -6.54 -37.91 -17.32
N SER A 841 -7.31 -37.01 -16.73
CA SER A 841 -6.80 -35.81 -16.08
C SER A 841 -6.64 -36.12 -14.60
N ILE A 842 -5.43 -35.98 -14.06
CA ILE A 842 -5.15 -36.27 -12.64
C ILE A 842 -4.98 -34.95 -11.91
N ASP A 843 -5.74 -34.76 -10.83
CA ASP A 843 -5.55 -33.62 -9.91
C ASP A 843 -4.19 -33.76 -9.21
N PRO A 844 -3.31 -32.75 -9.31
CA PRO A 844 -1.94 -32.86 -8.78
C PRO A 844 -1.86 -32.78 -7.26
N TYR A 845 -2.94 -32.42 -6.55
CA TYR A 845 -2.96 -32.23 -5.11
C TYR A 845 -3.53 -33.44 -4.36
N SER A 846 -4.69 -33.95 -4.79
CA SER A 846 -5.32 -35.14 -4.20
C SER A 846 -4.94 -36.43 -4.90
N GLY A 847 -4.54 -36.35 -6.18
CA GLY A 847 -4.37 -37.52 -7.03
C GLY A 847 -5.68 -38.06 -7.63
N ALA A 848 -6.80 -37.35 -7.50
CA ALA A 848 -8.07 -37.74 -8.08
C ALA A 848 -8.00 -37.82 -9.62
N ALA A 849 -8.54 -38.89 -10.20
CA ALA A 849 -8.58 -39.09 -11.64
C ALA A 849 -9.95 -38.72 -12.21
N LEU A 850 -9.94 -37.94 -13.30
CA LEU A 850 -11.12 -37.47 -14.03
C LEU A 850 -11.05 -37.94 -15.48
N ALA A 851 -12.15 -38.47 -16.01
CA ALA A 851 -12.26 -38.87 -17.41
C ALA A 851 -13.65 -38.58 -17.98
N ILE A 852 -13.73 -38.33 -19.28
CA ILE A 852 -14.99 -38.31 -20.03
C ILE A 852 -15.13 -39.65 -20.75
N LYS A 853 -16.29 -40.28 -20.64
CA LYS A 853 -16.60 -41.51 -21.37
C LYS A 853 -16.76 -41.18 -22.87
N PRO A 854 -16.03 -41.85 -23.76
CA PRO A 854 -16.01 -41.53 -25.20
C PRO A 854 -17.33 -41.80 -25.92
#